data_AF-A0A5E8A3P0-F1
#
_entry.id   AF-A0A5E8A3P0-F1
#
_cell.length_a   1.000
_cell.length_b   1.000
_cell.length_c   1.000
_cell.angle_alpha   90.00
_cell.angle_beta   90.00
_cell.angle_gamma   90.00
#
_symmetry.space_group_name_H-M   'P 1'
#
loop_
_entity.id
_entity.type
_entity.pdbx_description
1 polymer ?
#
loop_
_entity_poly.entity_id
_entity_poly.type
_entity_poly.pdbx_seq_one_letter_code
_entity_poly.pdbx_strand_id
1 'polypeptide(L)'
;MNNEKEVSEGDEKLSNAAPKEVTSDDSVTSNDSQPSVDVRDEDGKKEPEAETPAAEVPAVPDEAEQPPAEVVAEATPASVSADEAVAPETEKSQPKPEVAAVEEVKAKETTKDATEAEAPAQVEAGTQSKEPTPESKQEAVAGEEASADKKEKKEEPKVAAEVADASGDDEAEEEEDSEEHEEAEDYSHYSPEQLVDKFTEVLHWDDVRKADRIVRELKAVHDELVAHDREEALKKYLADGGEEDSFEFRLNDFAYRFDENYKLFREKKHKLFQNLEQQKEENYKKKIDVLEKLRHLVDGEENTTSITALKKIQDEWKVIGQVPGKYAKTLWANYNALIDRFYDNRSIYFELKELDRKKNLESKLELCDKAEALTKEENIKHAVKELNVLHEEFKHLGPVPKESQEEIWQRFKAASDLIYSKRREMVDELKVELKANMEVKTKLCEEAETFVAFNSDKINEWNKKTKEVLELQKRWEAVGGVPKESAKKINKRFWGAFKTFFSNKSGFFKTLEGKRHENLKLKEELVAKADALKDSEEWDSAANQLKQLQQQWREVGPVPEKVKEEVFRKFKAACDHFFERKRSQSKGAEKEYYDNLKKKEEICEQLLKLAGEKSLDLDVISGFQEKFSQIGFVPRNAMKTIQKKYQEAIDALNKAAESLPEDEQRKFKTAMQVGKIKGEPHGERKIYQKEGQVRRQIATLENDIAVWRNNLEFLASSRKADKLKADFDEKIVKAEEELDGLKEQLKVIHETS
;
A
#
# COMPACT_ATOMS: atom_id res chain seq x y z
N MET A 1 52.45 -6.68 13.54
CA MET A 1 53.68 -7.10 12.87
C MET A 1 54.13 -6.00 11.92
N ASN A 2 55.45 -5.84 11.78
CA ASN A 2 56.29 -5.40 10.64
C ASN A 2 55.55 -4.98 9.34
N ASN A 3 55.88 -3.84 8.71
CA ASN A 3 57.00 -3.64 7.74
C ASN A 3 56.92 -4.61 6.53
N GLU A 4 57.06 -4.24 5.25
CA GLU A 4 57.64 -3.06 4.54
C GLU A 4 57.08 -3.06 3.05
N LYS A 5 57.40 -2.19 2.05
CA LYS A 5 58.42 -1.13 1.83
C LYS A 5 57.97 -0.13 0.70
N GLU A 6 58.40 1.13 0.80
CA GLU A 6 59.05 2.03 -0.23
C GLU A 6 58.63 2.21 -1.73
N VAL A 7 58.91 3.45 -2.22
CA VAL A 7 59.53 3.84 -3.54
C VAL A 7 58.68 3.82 -4.84
N SER A 8 58.82 4.75 -5.80
CA SER A 8 59.26 6.18 -5.84
C SER A 8 58.85 6.84 -7.19
N GLU A 9 58.92 8.18 -7.27
CA GLU A 9 59.14 9.03 -8.47
C GLU A 9 58.18 8.91 -9.70
N GLY A 10 58.08 9.90 -10.60
CA GLY A 10 58.66 11.24 -10.67
C GLY A 10 58.06 12.09 -11.82
N ASP A 11 58.27 13.41 -11.79
CA ASP A 11 57.69 14.41 -12.72
C ASP A 11 57.88 14.15 -14.24
N GLU A 12 56.95 14.70 -15.04
CA GLU A 12 57.38 15.61 -16.12
C GLU A 12 56.42 16.83 -16.22
N LYS A 13 56.92 17.97 -16.74
CA LYS A 13 56.32 19.31 -16.58
C LYS A 13 56.10 20.01 -17.92
N LEU A 14 55.29 21.10 -17.90
CA LEU A 14 55.50 22.41 -18.56
C LEU A 14 54.24 23.30 -18.26
N SER A 15 54.32 24.35 -17.44
CA SER A 15 54.62 25.77 -17.79
C SER A 15 53.41 26.55 -18.37
N ASN A 16 53.12 27.83 -18.05
CA ASN A 16 53.75 28.81 -17.14
C ASN A 16 52.76 29.97 -16.81
N ALA A 17 53.14 30.82 -15.83
CA ALA A 17 52.77 32.23 -15.64
C ALA A 17 51.31 32.63 -15.29
N ALA A 18 51.14 33.06 -14.03
CA ALA A 18 50.17 34.06 -13.58
C ALA A 18 50.90 35.47 -13.60
N PRO A 19 50.53 36.56 -12.86
CA PRO A 19 49.46 36.75 -11.87
C PRO A 19 48.69 38.10 -11.93
N LYS A 20 47.68 38.27 -11.06
CA LYS A 20 47.72 39.31 -10.00
C LYS A 20 46.64 39.12 -8.93
N GLU A 21 47.02 39.54 -7.72
CA GLU A 21 46.24 39.63 -6.47
C GLU A 21 45.46 40.99 -6.45
N VAL A 22 44.69 41.44 -5.43
CA VAL A 22 44.73 41.24 -3.97
C VAL A 22 43.31 41.31 -3.35
N THR A 23 43.15 40.72 -2.17
CA THR A 23 41.99 40.74 -1.26
C THR A 23 41.76 42.08 -0.55
N SER A 24 40.53 42.37 -0.07
CA SER A 24 40.27 42.71 1.35
C SER A 24 38.79 43.00 1.66
N ASP A 25 38.45 42.90 2.94
CA ASP A 25 37.13 43.00 3.57
C ASP A 25 36.48 44.40 3.61
N ASP A 26 35.15 44.37 3.64
CA ASP A 26 34.22 45.07 4.55
C ASP A 26 34.60 46.43 5.20
N SER A 27 33.79 47.47 4.96
CA SER A 27 33.23 48.29 6.06
C SER A 27 32.23 49.41 5.63
N VAL A 28 31.01 49.32 6.19
CA VAL A 28 30.29 50.37 6.99
C VAL A 28 29.96 51.77 6.40
N THR A 29 28.75 52.26 6.75
CA THR A 29 28.20 53.65 6.73
C THR A 29 27.81 54.35 5.41
N SER A 30 26.49 54.44 5.21
CA SER A 30 25.67 55.68 5.30
C SER A 30 25.99 56.96 4.52
N ASN A 31 24.96 57.34 3.72
CA ASN A 31 24.35 58.68 3.59
C ASN A 31 24.73 59.62 2.41
N ASP A 32 23.65 60.22 1.88
CA ASP A 32 23.53 61.50 1.17
C ASP A 32 23.87 61.70 -0.32
N SER A 33 23.06 62.62 -0.89
CA SER A 33 23.30 63.54 -2.03
C SER A 33 23.44 63.01 -3.47
N GLN A 34 22.45 63.39 -4.29
CA GLN A 34 22.51 63.45 -5.76
C GLN A 34 23.45 64.61 -6.23
N PRO A 35 23.89 64.66 -7.51
CA PRO A 35 23.02 65.21 -8.56
C PRO A 35 23.08 64.54 -9.94
N SER A 36 22.00 64.77 -10.71
CA SER A 36 21.83 64.96 -12.18
C SER A 36 22.99 64.64 -13.14
N VAL A 37 22.80 64.04 -14.34
CA VAL A 37 21.69 64.06 -15.34
C VAL A 37 21.49 62.65 -15.97
N ASP A 38 20.67 62.32 -16.99
CA ASP A 38 19.94 63.10 -18.02
C ASP A 38 18.72 62.36 -18.66
N VAL A 39 18.01 63.09 -19.53
CA VAL A 39 17.07 62.75 -20.64
C VAL A 39 17.14 61.30 -21.19
N ARG A 40 16.01 60.57 -21.40
CA ARG A 40 14.91 60.91 -22.35
C ARG A 40 13.57 60.15 -22.15
N ASP A 41 12.46 60.87 -22.37
CA ASP A 41 11.06 60.57 -22.82
C ASP A 41 10.57 59.09 -22.99
N GLU A 42 9.29 58.69 -22.80
CA GLU A 42 7.97 59.38 -22.78
C GLU A 42 6.97 58.83 -21.69
N ASP A 43 5.88 59.60 -21.52
CA ASP A 43 4.57 59.44 -20.84
C ASP A 43 3.99 58.10 -20.31
N GLY A 44 2.99 58.21 -19.39
CA GLY A 44 2.14 57.08 -18.96
C GLY A 44 1.31 57.20 -17.66
N LYS A 45 1.03 58.41 -17.15
CA LYS A 45 0.61 58.64 -15.76
C LYS A 45 -0.87 58.36 -15.42
N LYS A 46 -1.13 57.70 -14.27
CA LYS A 46 -2.24 58.08 -13.35
C LYS A 46 -1.95 57.68 -11.89
N GLU A 47 -2.48 58.48 -10.96
CA GLU A 47 -2.05 58.56 -9.54
C GLU A 47 -3.15 58.19 -8.52
N PRO A 48 -2.82 58.03 -7.22
CA PRO A 48 -3.68 57.50 -6.16
C PRO A 48 -4.33 58.60 -5.28
N GLU A 49 -4.98 58.21 -4.17
CA GLU A 49 -5.04 58.87 -2.84
C GLU A 49 -5.97 58.04 -1.91
N ALA A 50 -5.96 58.10 -0.58
CA ALA A 50 -4.88 58.31 0.41
C ALA A 50 -5.40 58.01 1.85
N GLU A 51 -4.47 58.01 2.82
CA GLU A 51 -4.64 58.24 4.27
C GLU A 51 -5.37 57.23 5.21
N THR A 52 -4.72 57.08 6.38
CA THR A 52 -5.13 56.41 7.64
C THR A 52 -5.32 57.55 8.70
N PRO A 53 -5.22 57.43 10.05
CA PRO A 53 -4.94 56.30 10.97
C PRO A 53 -5.74 56.28 12.31
N ALA A 54 -5.35 55.32 13.20
CA ALA A 54 -5.39 55.41 14.69
C ALA A 54 -6.77 55.39 15.43
N ALA A 55 -6.90 54.86 16.66
CA ALA A 55 -6.02 54.05 17.53
C ALA A 55 -6.81 53.32 18.66
N GLU A 56 -6.06 52.63 19.55
CA GLU A 56 -6.40 52.15 20.92
C GLU A 56 -7.14 50.81 21.14
N VAL A 57 -7.03 50.33 22.38
CA VAL A 57 -7.12 48.94 22.94
C VAL A 57 -7.28 49.07 24.48
N PRO A 58 -7.38 48.00 25.31
CA PRO A 58 -7.95 46.64 25.18
C PRO A 58 -8.98 46.31 26.32
N ALA A 59 -9.62 45.13 26.35
CA ALA A 59 -10.06 44.39 27.57
C ALA A 59 -10.79 43.06 27.26
N VAL A 60 -10.71 42.07 28.18
CA VAL A 60 -11.24 40.68 28.14
C VAL A 60 -11.25 40.14 29.61
N PRO A 61 -12.06 39.13 30.06
CA PRO A 61 -13.35 38.57 29.63
C PRO A 61 -14.45 38.74 30.73
N ASP A 62 -15.61 38.02 30.64
CA ASP A 62 -16.09 37.15 31.75
C ASP A 62 -17.08 36.05 31.27
N GLU A 63 -17.64 35.25 32.20
CA GLU A 63 -18.09 33.85 31.99
C GLU A 63 -19.63 33.57 32.01
N ALA A 64 -19.98 32.30 31.71
CA ALA A 64 -21.03 31.47 32.34
C ALA A 64 -22.45 31.21 31.73
N GLU A 65 -22.84 29.93 31.90
CA GLU A 65 -24.17 29.31 32.13
C GLU A 65 -25.19 28.94 31.01
N GLN A 66 -26.21 28.17 31.43
CA GLN A 66 -26.77 27.00 30.74
C GLN A 66 -28.32 26.98 30.59
N PRO A 67 -28.92 26.05 29.81
CA PRO A 67 -30.31 26.13 29.36
C PRO A 67 -31.33 25.31 30.17
N PRO A 68 -32.64 25.53 29.96
CA PRO A 68 -33.71 24.60 30.35
C PRO A 68 -34.07 23.62 29.21
N ALA A 69 -34.73 22.52 29.57
CA ALA A 69 -35.38 21.57 28.64
C ALA A 69 -36.92 21.75 28.66
N GLU A 70 -37.67 21.15 27.71
CA GLU A 70 -38.65 20.10 28.05
C GLU A 70 -39.44 19.46 26.86
N VAL A 71 -39.73 18.17 27.09
CA VAL A 71 -40.62 17.13 26.53
C VAL A 71 -41.72 17.30 25.42
N VAL A 72 -41.88 16.19 24.66
CA VAL A 72 -43.14 15.41 24.37
C VAL A 72 -43.95 15.56 23.05
N ALA A 73 -44.56 14.40 22.67
CA ALA A 73 -45.60 14.08 21.66
C ALA A 73 -45.19 14.14 20.16
N GLU A 74 -45.27 13.10 19.32
CA GLU A 74 -46.27 12.02 19.04
C GLU A 74 -47.11 12.30 17.76
N ALA A 75 -47.63 11.23 17.14
CA ALA A 75 -48.56 11.16 16.01
C ALA A 75 -48.00 11.29 14.56
N THR A 76 -48.14 10.18 13.84
CA THR A 76 -48.19 10.05 12.37
C THR A 76 -49.70 10.04 11.94
N PRO A 77 -50.18 9.63 10.74
CA PRO A 77 -49.51 9.22 9.48
C PRO A 77 -50.16 9.81 8.19
N ALA A 78 -49.94 9.12 7.06
CA ALA A 78 -50.70 9.10 5.79
C ALA A 78 -50.22 9.99 4.63
N SER A 79 -50.45 9.65 3.34
CA SER A 79 -50.64 8.35 2.65
C SER A 79 -50.88 8.61 1.15
N VAL A 80 -50.27 7.85 0.22
CA VAL A 80 -50.84 7.56 -1.12
C VAL A 80 -50.15 6.34 -1.77
N SER A 81 -50.94 5.53 -2.48
CA SER A 81 -50.53 4.39 -3.35
C SER A 81 -50.55 4.82 -4.84
N ALA A 82 -50.27 4.01 -5.88
CA ALA A 82 -50.07 2.56 -6.02
C ALA A 82 -48.92 2.26 -7.04
N ASP A 83 -48.64 1.06 -7.57
CA ASP A 83 -49.53 0.23 -8.43
C ASP A 83 -49.12 -1.27 -8.53
N GLU A 84 -49.81 -2.04 -9.39
CA GLU A 84 -49.81 -3.52 -9.59
C GLU A 84 -48.58 -4.11 -10.34
N ALA A 85 -48.28 -5.43 -10.42
CA ALA A 85 -48.73 -6.68 -9.76
C ALA A 85 -47.78 -7.89 -10.16
N VAL A 86 -48.25 -9.14 -9.96
CA VAL A 86 -47.72 -10.47 -10.37
C VAL A 86 -46.93 -11.27 -9.31
N ALA A 87 -47.25 -12.58 -9.24
CA ALA A 87 -46.80 -13.62 -8.30
C ALA A 87 -46.75 -14.99 -9.08
N PRO A 88 -46.55 -16.20 -8.49
CA PRO A 88 -46.42 -16.59 -7.07
C PRO A 88 -45.32 -17.67 -6.78
N GLU A 89 -45.44 -18.33 -5.60
CA GLU A 89 -44.88 -19.65 -5.18
C GLU A 89 -43.43 -19.69 -4.62
N THR A 90 -43.10 -20.41 -3.54
CA THR A 90 -43.89 -21.11 -2.47
C THR A 90 -42.99 -21.43 -1.25
N GLU A 91 -43.54 -21.34 -0.02
CA GLU A 91 -43.30 -22.20 1.19
C GLU A 91 -41.85 -22.44 1.75
N LYS A 92 -41.60 -22.68 3.06
CA LYS A 92 -42.45 -22.86 4.27
C LYS A 92 -41.69 -22.55 5.59
N SER A 93 -42.47 -22.47 6.68
CA SER A 93 -42.23 -22.41 8.15
C SER A 93 -40.88 -22.90 8.74
N GLN A 94 -40.37 -22.45 9.91
CA GLN A 94 -40.96 -22.26 11.27
C GLN A 94 -41.50 -23.57 11.92
N PRO A 95 -41.59 -23.73 13.28
CA PRO A 95 -41.56 -22.71 14.36
C PRO A 95 -40.75 -23.08 15.65
N LYS A 96 -40.92 -22.27 16.71
CA LYS A 96 -40.65 -22.51 18.16
C LYS A 96 -41.95 -23.02 18.85
N PRO A 97 -41.94 -23.70 20.03
CA PRO A 97 -42.09 -23.08 21.39
C PRO A 97 -41.04 -23.62 22.42
N GLU A 98 -40.79 -23.12 23.65
CA GLU A 98 -41.63 -22.93 24.87
C GLU A 98 -42.00 -24.28 25.57
N VAL A 99 -42.04 -24.47 26.91
CA VAL A 99 -42.30 -23.59 28.09
C VAL A 99 -41.58 -24.05 29.41
N ALA A 100 -41.64 -23.20 30.45
CA ALA A 100 -41.73 -23.39 31.94
C ALA A 100 -41.76 -24.82 32.60
N ALA A 101 -41.45 -25.01 33.92
CA ALA A 101 -40.84 -24.19 34.99
C ALA A 101 -40.53 -25.00 36.30
N VAL A 102 -39.65 -24.43 37.16
CA VAL A 102 -39.59 -24.39 38.65
C VAL A 102 -40.16 -25.56 39.52
N GLU A 103 -39.32 -26.11 40.43
CA GLU A 103 -39.59 -26.16 41.89
C GLU A 103 -38.34 -26.48 42.75
N GLU A 104 -38.34 -26.08 44.03
CA GLU A 104 -37.29 -26.34 45.05
C GLU A 104 -37.73 -27.36 46.10
N VAL A 105 -36.79 -28.18 46.62
CA VAL A 105 -36.83 -28.65 48.02
C VAL A 105 -35.42 -28.86 48.59
N LYS A 106 -35.30 -28.84 49.92
CA LYS A 106 -34.04 -28.62 50.67
C LYS A 106 -33.98 -29.51 51.93
N ALA A 107 -32.77 -29.63 52.50
CA ALA A 107 -32.42 -30.25 53.82
C ALA A 107 -32.28 -31.80 53.86
N LYS A 108 -31.42 -32.43 54.71
CA LYS A 108 -30.16 -32.01 55.40
C LYS A 108 -29.52 -33.25 56.11
N GLU A 109 -28.17 -33.36 56.15
CA GLU A 109 -27.37 -34.13 57.15
C GLU A 109 -27.53 -35.68 57.23
N THR A 110 -26.64 -36.51 57.81
CA THR A 110 -25.38 -36.31 58.61
C THR A 110 -24.45 -37.57 58.55
N THR A 111 -23.11 -37.39 58.59
CA THR A 111 -22.05 -38.34 59.14
C THR A 111 -21.89 -39.76 58.53
N LYS A 112 -20.78 -40.53 58.62
CA LYS A 112 -19.35 -40.46 59.07
C LYS A 112 -18.58 -41.64 58.36
N ASP A 113 -17.30 -42.03 58.53
CA ASP A 113 -16.17 -41.68 59.41
C ASP A 113 -14.80 -42.13 58.81
N ALA A 114 -13.66 -41.78 59.45
CA ALA A 114 -12.36 -42.52 59.54
C ALA A 114 -11.52 -42.85 58.25
N THR A 115 -10.17 -42.91 58.21
CA THR A 115 -9.03 -42.61 59.13
C THR A 115 -7.73 -42.45 58.27
N GLU A 116 -6.81 -41.48 58.49
CA GLU A 116 -5.54 -41.51 59.31
C GLU A 116 -4.30 -42.04 58.51
N ALA A 117 -3.02 -41.68 58.70
CA ALA A 117 -2.24 -40.96 59.74
C ALA A 117 -1.11 -40.07 59.10
N GLU A 118 -0.65 -38.95 59.70
CA GLU A 118 0.57 -38.73 60.54
C GLU A 118 1.98 -38.86 59.89
N ALA A 119 3.09 -38.21 60.32
CA ALA A 119 3.36 -36.97 61.11
C ALA A 119 4.89 -36.54 61.00
N PRO A 120 5.64 -36.02 62.02
CA PRO A 120 6.08 -34.61 62.06
C PRO A 120 7.58 -34.33 62.39
N ALA A 121 8.02 -33.05 62.50
CA ALA A 121 9.14 -32.58 63.36
C ALA A 121 9.25 -31.03 63.52
N GLN A 122 9.78 -30.54 64.67
CA GLN A 122 10.24 -29.17 64.96
C GLN A 122 11.40 -29.19 66.00
N VAL A 123 12.42 -28.31 65.88
CA VAL A 123 13.44 -27.88 66.90
C VAL A 123 14.44 -26.87 66.25
N GLU A 124 15.32 -26.12 66.94
CA GLU A 124 15.19 -25.18 68.08
C GLU A 124 16.54 -24.42 68.33
N ALA A 125 16.51 -23.22 68.93
CA ALA A 125 17.64 -22.40 69.45
C ALA A 125 18.73 -21.93 68.42
N GLY A 126 19.62 -20.96 68.68
CA GLY A 126 19.75 -19.97 69.79
C GLY A 126 21.21 -19.51 70.04
N THR A 127 21.41 -18.34 70.70
CA THR A 127 22.67 -17.77 71.29
C THR A 127 23.26 -16.48 70.65
N GLN A 128 24.00 -15.69 71.46
CA GLN A 128 24.47 -14.30 71.24
C GLN A 128 26.02 -14.19 71.20
N SER A 129 26.61 -13.05 70.76
CA SER A 129 27.46 -12.16 71.60
C SER A 129 28.30 -11.08 70.86
N LYS A 130 28.22 -9.83 71.37
CA LYS A 130 29.15 -8.67 71.46
C LYS A 130 30.40 -8.47 70.54
N GLU A 131 30.50 -7.23 70.02
CA GLU A 131 31.55 -6.16 70.24
C GLU A 131 32.94 -6.52 70.81
N PRO A 132 34.05 -5.81 70.44
CA PRO A 132 34.15 -4.34 70.66
C PRO A 132 34.99 -3.46 69.67
N THR A 133 34.86 -2.14 69.83
CA THR A 133 35.70 -1.04 69.28
C THR A 133 36.96 -0.77 70.14
N PRO A 134 38.00 0.00 69.70
CA PRO A 134 37.96 1.48 69.74
C PRO A 134 38.81 2.26 68.68
N GLU A 135 38.59 3.59 68.61
CA GLU A 135 39.52 4.74 68.33
C GLU A 135 40.54 4.69 67.16
N SER A 136 40.83 5.76 66.38
CA SER A 136 40.32 7.14 66.20
C SER A 136 41.04 7.71 64.91
N LYS A 137 41.25 8.99 64.50
CA LYS A 137 41.07 10.35 65.05
C LYS A 137 41.21 11.44 63.94
N GLN A 138 40.21 12.33 63.78
CA GLN A 138 40.26 13.66 63.09
C GLN A 138 40.56 13.64 61.57
N GLU A 139 40.19 14.65 60.74
CA GLU A 139 39.89 16.08 60.95
C GLU A 139 38.53 16.53 60.34
N ALA A 140 38.14 17.81 60.38
CA ALA A 140 36.76 18.25 60.13
C ALA A 140 36.58 19.64 59.44
N VAL A 141 35.46 19.81 58.72
CA VAL A 141 34.80 21.11 58.44
C VAL A 141 33.26 20.90 58.38
N ALA A 142 32.48 21.98 58.49
CA ALA A 142 31.07 21.94 58.89
C ALA A 142 30.03 22.25 57.79
N GLY A 143 28.76 21.93 58.08
CA GLY A 143 27.57 22.31 57.30
C GLY A 143 26.29 21.70 57.89
N GLU A 144 25.46 22.52 58.53
CA GLU A 144 24.09 22.19 58.99
C GLU A 144 23.12 22.14 57.78
N GLU A 145 21.94 21.51 57.79
CA GLU A 145 20.99 21.26 58.89
C GLU A 145 20.47 19.80 58.91
N ALA A 146 19.95 19.35 60.06
CA ALA A 146 19.40 18.00 60.24
C ALA A 146 17.90 18.03 60.58
N SER A 147 17.07 17.42 59.72
CA SER A 147 15.70 17.02 60.08
C SER A 147 15.73 15.71 60.87
N ALA A 148 15.03 15.67 62.01
CA ALA A 148 14.93 14.49 62.86
C ALA A 148 13.51 14.33 63.42
N ASP A 149 12.63 13.70 62.63
CA ASP A 149 11.35 13.18 63.12
C ASP A 149 11.63 12.05 64.14
N LYS A 150 10.91 12.07 65.27
CA LYS A 150 10.86 10.93 66.19
C LYS A 150 9.43 10.64 66.65
N LYS A 151 8.80 9.69 65.97
CA LYS A 151 7.59 8.98 66.43
C LYS A 151 7.67 8.60 67.91
N GLU A 152 6.53 8.74 68.60
CA GLU A 152 6.11 7.80 69.62
C GLU A 152 4.61 7.50 69.47
N LYS A 153 4.09 6.45 70.12
CA LYS A 153 2.76 5.88 69.84
C LYS A 153 1.64 6.52 70.68
N LYS A 154 0.40 6.36 70.21
CA LYS A 154 -0.80 6.40 71.06
C LYS A 154 -0.64 5.45 72.26
N GLU A 155 -0.95 5.95 73.44
CA GLU A 155 -1.77 5.22 74.42
C GLU A 155 -3.08 6.00 74.63
N GLU A 156 -4.16 5.30 74.97
CA GLU A 156 -5.46 5.90 75.28
C GLU A 156 -5.69 5.82 76.80
N PRO A 157 -5.79 6.95 77.52
CA PRO A 157 -6.28 6.97 78.90
C PRO A 157 -7.81 6.84 78.91
N LYS A 158 -8.33 6.01 79.80
CA LYS A 158 -9.76 5.87 80.05
C LYS A 158 -10.34 7.19 80.56
N VAL A 159 -11.46 7.64 79.99
CA VAL A 159 -12.28 8.68 80.62
C VAL A 159 -12.97 8.08 81.84
N ALA A 160 -12.58 8.51 83.05
CA ALA A 160 -13.16 8.04 84.31
C ALA A 160 -13.20 9.18 85.34
N ALA A 161 -14.30 9.92 85.32
CA ALA A 161 -14.80 10.77 86.41
C ALA A 161 -13.79 11.72 87.09
N GLU A 162 -13.47 12.84 86.43
CA GLU A 162 -13.31 14.11 87.14
C GLU A 162 -14.44 15.04 86.69
N VAL A 163 -15.42 15.25 87.56
CA VAL A 163 -16.56 16.14 87.30
C VAL A 163 -16.16 17.58 87.61
N ALA A 164 -15.51 18.21 86.64
CA ALA A 164 -15.37 19.67 86.60
C ALA A 164 -16.75 20.28 86.32
N ASP A 165 -17.57 20.41 87.37
CA ASP A 165 -18.88 21.05 87.27
C ASP A 165 -18.68 22.54 86.98
N ALA A 166 -19.12 22.96 85.79
CA ALA A 166 -19.13 24.35 85.36
C ALA A 166 -20.46 25.05 85.70
N SER A 167 -21.04 24.69 86.85
CA SER A 167 -21.79 25.63 87.68
C SER A 167 -20.88 26.81 88.05
N GLY A 168 -20.87 27.82 87.17
CA GLY A 168 -20.62 29.18 87.60
C GLY A 168 -21.75 29.65 88.51
N ASP A 169 -21.71 29.19 89.76
CA ASP A 169 -21.88 30.09 90.91
C ASP A 169 -20.85 31.25 90.72
N ASP A 170 -21.09 32.51 91.07
CA ASP A 170 -21.72 33.02 92.31
C ASP A 170 -21.02 32.55 93.60
N GLU A 171 -19.83 31.94 93.47
CA GLU A 171 -18.72 32.37 94.32
C GLU A 171 -18.40 33.82 93.91
N ALA A 172 -18.82 34.75 94.76
CA ALA A 172 -18.15 36.03 94.80
C ALA A 172 -16.66 35.76 95.07
N GLU A 173 -15.78 36.38 94.28
CA GLU A 173 -14.40 36.54 94.73
C GLU A 173 -14.44 37.45 95.97
N GLU A 174 -14.58 36.82 97.14
CA GLU A 174 -13.84 37.27 98.32
C GLU A 174 -12.35 37.17 97.95
N GLU A 175 -11.88 38.18 97.19
CA GLU A 175 -10.49 38.62 97.31
C GLU A 175 -10.27 38.77 98.82
N GLU A 176 -9.44 37.92 99.43
CA GLU A 176 -9.05 38.07 100.82
C GLU A 176 -8.53 39.51 100.95
N ASP A 177 -9.32 40.40 101.58
CA ASP A 177 -8.90 41.78 101.82
C ASP A 177 -7.72 41.65 102.78
N SER A 178 -6.52 41.66 102.21
CA SER A 178 -5.28 41.54 102.95
C SER A 178 -5.12 42.85 103.68
N GLU A 179 -5.79 42.93 104.84
CA GLU A 179 -5.80 44.05 105.76
C GLU A 179 -4.40 44.23 106.34
N GLU A 180 -3.50 44.78 105.52
CA GLU A 180 -2.52 45.74 105.97
C GLU A 180 -3.32 46.85 106.68
N HIS A 181 -3.48 46.67 107.99
CA HIS A 181 -3.81 47.71 108.94
C HIS A 181 -2.67 48.75 108.92
N GLU A 182 -2.61 49.54 107.85
CA GLU A 182 -2.21 50.93 107.98
C GLU A 182 -3.13 51.55 109.04
N GLU A 183 -2.55 52.23 110.03
CA GLU A 183 -3.30 52.78 111.15
C GLU A 183 -4.35 53.76 110.60
N ALA A 184 -5.64 53.51 110.89
CA ALA A 184 -6.70 54.41 110.49
C ALA A 184 -6.49 55.75 111.21
N GLU A 185 -5.91 56.72 110.50
CA GLU A 185 -5.67 58.08 111.00
C GLU A 185 -7.00 58.65 111.50
N ASP A 186 -7.11 58.93 112.81
CA ASP A 186 -8.35 59.47 113.38
C ASP A 186 -8.54 60.92 112.93
N TYR A 187 -9.24 61.08 111.82
CA TYR A 187 -9.51 62.37 111.19
C TYR A 187 -10.35 63.32 112.05
N SER A 188 -11.01 62.84 113.13
CA SER A 188 -11.91 63.65 113.98
C SER A 188 -11.23 64.81 114.72
N HIS A 189 -9.91 64.92 114.67
CA HIS A 189 -9.12 66.00 115.29
C HIS A 189 -8.42 66.92 114.27
N TYR A 190 -8.64 66.74 112.97
CA TYR A 190 -7.98 67.51 111.92
C TYR A 190 -8.67 68.88 111.73
N SER A 191 -7.87 69.91 111.43
CA SER A 191 -8.42 71.22 111.05
C SER A 191 -9.05 71.18 109.65
N PRO A 192 -9.96 72.13 109.32
CA PRO A 192 -10.51 72.25 107.97
C PRO A 192 -9.45 72.44 106.88
N GLU A 193 -8.27 73.00 107.21
CA GLU A 193 -7.14 73.12 106.29
C GLU A 193 -6.48 71.74 106.06
N GLN A 194 -6.21 71.02 107.14
CA GLN A 194 -5.56 69.69 107.10
C GLN A 194 -6.44 68.63 106.42
N LEU A 195 -7.76 68.70 106.57
CA LEU A 195 -8.71 67.84 105.85
C LEU A 195 -8.69 68.10 104.33
N VAL A 196 -8.58 69.37 103.91
CA VAL A 196 -8.43 69.70 102.48
C VAL A 196 -7.10 69.19 101.94
N ASP A 197 -6.01 69.42 102.65
CA ASP A 197 -4.67 68.96 102.22
C ASP A 197 -4.64 67.43 102.09
N LYS A 198 -5.11 66.68 103.11
CA LYS A 198 -5.24 65.21 103.03
C LYS A 198 -6.15 64.74 101.89
N PHE A 199 -7.26 65.43 101.65
CA PHE A 199 -8.12 65.11 100.51
C PHE A 199 -7.40 65.36 99.17
N THR A 200 -6.56 66.41 99.06
CA THR A 200 -5.75 66.63 97.86
C THR A 200 -4.65 65.59 97.68
N GLU A 201 -4.05 65.04 98.75
CA GLU A 201 -3.17 63.87 98.67
C GLU A 201 -3.92 62.66 98.10
N VAL A 202 -5.05 62.27 98.71
CA VAL A 202 -5.87 61.11 98.30
C VAL A 202 -6.44 61.27 96.88
N LEU A 203 -6.70 62.51 96.43
CA LEU A 203 -7.10 62.81 95.04
C LEU A 203 -6.05 62.45 93.98
N HIS A 204 -4.78 62.28 94.36
CA HIS A 204 -3.69 61.87 93.47
C HIS A 204 -3.39 60.36 93.54
N TRP A 205 -4.11 59.58 94.35
CA TRP A 205 -3.91 58.13 94.43
C TRP A 205 -4.56 57.42 93.23
N ASP A 206 -3.83 56.48 92.63
CA ASP A 206 -4.32 55.68 91.50
C ASP A 206 -5.32 54.57 91.94
N ASP A 207 -5.23 54.09 93.18
CA ASP A 207 -6.18 53.12 93.74
C ASP A 207 -7.48 53.82 94.19
N VAL A 208 -8.45 53.83 93.29
CA VAL A 208 -9.78 54.42 93.53
C VAL A 208 -10.67 53.56 94.45
N ARG A 209 -10.32 52.31 94.76
CA ARG A 209 -11.01 51.53 95.81
C ARG A 209 -10.55 51.99 97.20
N LYS A 210 -9.23 52.04 97.45
CA LYS A 210 -8.66 52.52 98.72
C LYS A 210 -8.98 53.99 98.94
N ALA A 211 -8.83 54.83 97.91
CA ALA A 211 -9.19 56.24 97.99
C ALA A 211 -10.68 56.46 98.30
N ASP A 212 -11.62 55.64 97.80
CA ASP A 212 -13.05 55.77 98.12
C ASP A 212 -13.43 55.29 99.53
N ARG A 213 -12.57 54.50 100.20
CA ARG A 213 -12.69 54.17 101.63
C ARG A 213 -12.41 55.45 102.44
N ILE A 214 -11.20 56.00 102.29
CA ILE A 214 -10.72 57.18 103.03
C ILE A 214 -11.48 58.48 102.68
N VAL A 215 -11.84 58.70 101.41
CA VAL A 215 -12.66 59.86 100.98
C VAL A 215 -14.03 59.87 101.68
N ARG A 216 -14.58 58.71 102.02
CA ARG A 216 -15.87 58.59 102.70
C ARG A 216 -15.76 58.96 104.18
N GLU A 217 -14.67 58.56 104.82
CA GLU A 217 -14.33 58.89 106.21
C GLU A 217 -14.01 60.39 106.35
N LEU A 218 -13.13 60.93 105.48
CA LEU A 218 -12.84 62.37 105.41
C LEU A 218 -14.11 63.20 105.15
N LYS A 219 -15.01 62.75 104.27
CA LYS A 219 -16.27 63.46 103.97
C LYS A 219 -17.24 63.46 105.16
N ALA A 220 -17.29 62.37 105.95
CA ALA A 220 -18.09 62.33 107.17
C ALA A 220 -17.62 63.38 108.19
N VAL A 221 -16.32 63.41 108.50
CA VAL A 221 -15.75 64.38 109.45
C VAL A 221 -15.89 65.82 108.95
N HIS A 222 -15.66 66.07 107.65
CA HIS A 222 -15.87 67.38 107.04
C HIS A 222 -17.32 67.87 107.21
N ASP A 223 -18.30 67.00 106.97
CA ASP A 223 -19.72 67.39 107.03
C ASP A 223 -20.21 67.62 108.47
N GLU A 224 -19.63 66.92 109.46
CA GLU A 224 -19.82 67.23 110.88
C GLU A 224 -19.24 68.60 111.26
N LEU A 225 -18.03 68.93 110.80
CA LEU A 225 -17.41 70.23 111.04
C LEU A 225 -18.18 71.39 110.37
N VAL A 226 -18.62 71.21 109.12
CA VAL A 226 -19.42 72.23 108.42
C VAL A 226 -20.82 72.39 109.03
N ALA A 227 -21.41 71.32 109.56
CA ALA A 227 -22.64 71.42 110.35
C ALA A 227 -22.41 72.23 111.64
N HIS A 228 -21.31 71.97 112.36
CA HIS A 228 -20.94 72.71 113.57
C HIS A 228 -20.68 74.20 113.29
N ASP A 229 -19.88 74.53 112.27
CA ASP A 229 -19.62 75.92 111.84
C ASP A 229 -20.91 76.66 111.44
N ARG A 230 -21.83 75.95 110.76
CA ARG A 230 -23.15 76.49 110.40
C ARG A 230 -24.02 76.76 111.63
N GLU A 231 -24.03 75.84 112.60
CA GLU A 231 -24.71 76.05 113.87
C GLU A 231 -24.12 77.23 114.66
N GLU A 232 -22.79 77.36 114.73
CA GLU A 232 -22.14 78.50 115.40
C GLU A 232 -22.45 79.83 114.71
N ALA A 233 -22.40 79.87 113.37
CA ALA A 233 -22.72 81.07 112.60
C ALA A 233 -24.19 81.49 112.78
N LEU A 234 -25.12 80.52 112.82
CA LEU A 234 -26.55 80.76 113.09
C LEU A 234 -26.77 81.27 114.53
N LYS A 235 -26.11 80.65 115.52
CA LYS A 235 -26.15 81.11 116.93
C LYS A 235 -25.61 82.53 117.10
N LYS A 236 -24.54 82.90 116.39
CA LYS A 236 -23.97 84.26 116.39
C LYS A 236 -24.91 85.27 115.69
N TYR A 237 -25.46 84.92 114.54
CA TYR A 237 -26.40 85.77 113.79
C TYR A 237 -27.68 86.09 114.58
N LEU A 238 -28.22 85.10 115.30
CA LEU A 238 -29.34 85.30 116.23
C LEU A 238 -28.95 86.21 117.42
N ALA A 239 -27.73 86.07 117.95
CA ALA A 239 -27.24 86.89 119.07
C ALA A 239 -27.00 88.36 118.70
N ASP A 240 -26.56 88.64 117.47
CA ASP A 240 -26.44 90.00 116.91
C ASP A 240 -27.79 90.58 116.44
N GLY A 241 -28.89 89.83 116.55
CA GLY A 241 -30.27 90.30 116.36
C GLY A 241 -30.87 90.09 114.96
N GLY A 242 -30.36 89.14 114.17
CA GLY A 242 -30.95 88.73 112.89
C GLY A 242 -32.17 87.79 113.03
N GLU A 243 -33.06 87.80 112.04
CA GLU A 243 -34.18 86.85 111.93
C GLU A 243 -33.75 85.59 111.16
N GLU A 244 -34.09 84.40 111.68
CA GLU A 244 -33.58 83.09 111.21
C GLU A 244 -33.81 82.83 109.71
N ASP A 245 -34.96 83.26 109.16
CA ASP A 245 -35.31 83.13 107.74
C ASP A 245 -34.40 83.94 106.79
N SER A 246 -33.59 84.88 107.30
CA SER A 246 -32.67 85.73 106.51
C SER A 246 -31.20 85.26 106.56
N PHE A 247 -30.90 84.09 107.13
CA PHE A 247 -29.54 83.62 107.37
C PHE A 247 -28.87 82.97 106.14
N GLU A 248 -28.02 83.73 105.44
CA GLU A 248 -27.09 83.20 104.42
C GLU A 248 -25.83 82.60 105.06
N PHE A 249 -25.78 81.28 105.26
CA PHE A 249 -24.52 80.61 105.62
C PHE A 249 -23.55 80.58 104.42
N ARG A 250 -22.40 81.26 104.55
CA ARG A 250 -21.31 81.19 103.58
C ARG A 250 -20.28 80.18 104.06
N LEU A 251 -20.06 79.16 103.23
CA LEU A 251 -19.00 78.17 103.43
C LEU A 251 -17.64 78.86 103.55
N ASN A 252 -16.80 78.36 104.45
CA ASN A 252 -15.40 78.73 104.53
C ASN A 252 -14.67 78.31 103.24
N ASP A 253 -13.62 79.03 102.85
CA ASP A 253 -12.83 78.77 101.62
C ASP A 253 -12.32 77.31 101.58
N PHE A 254 -11.89 76.79 102.73
CA PHE A 254 -11.49 75.38 102.87
C PHE A 254 -12.66 74.40 102.66
N ALA A 255 -13.83 74.65 103.24
CA ALA A 255 -15.00 73.80 103.06
C ALA A 255 -15.50 73.80 101.60
N TYR A 256 -15.41 74.97 100.92
CA TYR A 256 -15.71 75.08 99.50
C TYR A 256 -14.74 74.23 98.64
N ARG A 257 -13.42 74.33 98.90
CA ARG A 257 -12.39 73.51 98.22
C ARG A 257 -12.58 72.01 98.47
N PHE A 258 -12.94 71.60 99.69
CA PHE A 258 -13.23 70.21 100.01
C PHE A 258 -14.40 69.67 99.17
N ASP A 259 -15.48 70.44 99.06
CA ASP A 259 -16.66 70.05 98.27
C ASP A 259 -16.42 70.09 96.74
N GLU A 260 -15.52 70.95 96.24
CA GLU A 260 -15.03 70.86 94.86
C GLU A 260 -14.19 69.59 94.64
N ASN A 261 -13.24 69.33 95.53
CA ASN A 261 -12.40 68.13 95.51
C ASN A 261 -13.23 66.85 95.57
N TYR A 262 -14.29 66.80 96.40
CA TYR A 262 -15.21 65.67 96.49
C TYR A 262 -16.03 65.46 95.22
N LYS A 263 -16.49 66.54 94.56
CA LYS A 263 -17.13 66.46 93.23
C LYS A 263 -16.16 65.90 92.19
N LEU A 264 -14.91 66.38 92.16
CA LEU A 264 -13.86 65.90 91.27
C LEU A 264 -13.55 64.40 91.51
N PHE A 265 -13.46 63.95 92.76
CA PHE A 265 -13.28 62.54 93.08
C PHE A 265 -14.47 61.68 92.63
N ARG A 266 -15.70 62.10 92.94
CA ARG A 266 -16.93 61.40 92.52
C ARG A 266 -17.03 61.31 91.00
N GLU A 267 -16.63 62.36 90.29
CA GLU A 267 -16.52 62.34 88.83
C GLU A 267 -15.43 61.40 88.33
N LYS A 268 -14.21 61.39 88.91
CA LYS A 268 -13.16 60.43 88.57
C LYS A 268 -13.66 58.99 88.73
N LYS A 269 -14.25 58.66 89.89
CA LYS A 269 -14.83 57.35 90.19
C LYS A 269 -15.91 56.97 89.18
N HIS A 270 -16.88 57.84 88.91
CA HIS A 270 -17.96 57.57 87.95
C HIS A 270 -17.41 57.35 86.53
N LYS A 271 -16.46 58.18 86.08
CA LYS A 271 -15.79 58.02 84.78
C LYS A 271 -15.05 56.68 84.69
N LEU A 272 -14.39 56.22 85.74
CA LEU A 272 -13.71 54.93 85.77
C LEU A 272 -14.69 53.74 85.73
N PHE A 273 -15.78 53.76 86.48
CA PHE A 273 -16.82 52.72 86.39
C PHE A 273 -17.48 52.69 85.01
N GLN A 274 -17.79 53.86 84.43
CA GLN A 274 -18.30 53.95 83.05
C GLN A 274 -17.28 53.44 82.03
N ASN A 275 -15.99 53.76 82.17
CA ASN A 275 -14.94 53.26 81.29
C ASN A 275 -14.79 51.73 81.39
N LEU A 276 -14.88 51.15 82.60
CA LEU A 276 -14.83 49.69 82.80
C LEU A 276 -16.07 48.99 82.23
N GLU A 277 -17.26 49.58 82.36
CA GLU A 277 -18.49 49.04 81.79
C GLU A 277 -18.49 49.15 80.25
N GLN A 278 -18.02 50.28 79.70
CA GLN A 278 -17.79 50.47 78.26
C GLN A 278 -16.73 49.50 77.72
N GLN A 279 -15.63 49.25 78.43
CA GLN A 279 -14.65 48.23 78.07
C GLN A 279 -15.25 46.83 78.07
N LYS A 280 -16.12 46.50 79.04
CA LYS A 280 -16.86 45.22 79.06
C LYS A 280 -17.85 45.13 77.90
N GLU A 281 -18.55 46.20 77.54
CA GLU A 281 -19.41 46.23 76.34
C GLU A 281 -18.63 46.16 75.01
N GLU A 282 -17.47 46.80 74.93
CA GLU A 282 -16.57 46.68 73.78
C GLU A 282 -16.03 45.26 73.65
N ASN A 283 -15.61 44.65 74.76
CA ASN A 283 -15.20 43.25 74.79
C ASN A 283 -16.35 42.33 74.39
N TYR A 284 -17.58 42.62 74.83
CA TYR A 284 -18.78 41.90 74.41
C TYR A 284 -18.98 41.95 72.88
N LYS A 285 -18.92 43.15 72.29
CA LYS A 285 -18.97 43.35 70.83
C LYS A 285 -17.84 42.58 70.12
N LYS A 286 -16.59 42.76 70.55
CA LYS A 286 -15.42 42.04 70.01
C LYS A 286 -15.57 40.52 70.11
N LYS A 287 -16.17 39.96 71.17
CA LYS A 287 -16.45 38.51 71.28
C LYS A 287 -17.58 38.06 70.35
N ILE A 288 -18.59 38.90 70.07
CA ILE A 288 -19.58 38.63 69.01
C ILE A 288 -18.89 38.62 67.64
N ASP A 289 -18.08 39.63 67.32
CA ASP A 289 -17.36 39.72 66.05
C ASP A 289 -16.47 38.48 65.83
N VAL A 290 -15.79 38.00 66.88
CA VAL A 290 -14.98 36.77 66.85
C VAL A 290 -15.83 35.51 66.69
N LEU A 291 -17.04 35.45 67.26
CA LEU A 291 -18.00 34.36 67.00
C LEU A 291 -18.54 34.39 65.56
N GLU A 292 -18.76 35.57 64.97
CA GLU A 292 -19.21 35.69 63.59
C GLU A 292 -18.09 35.30 62.60
N LYS A 293 -16.84 35.73 62.85
CA LYS A 293 -15.65 35.21 62.14
C LYS A 293 -15.55 33.68 62.25
N LEU A 294 -15.71 33.14 63.46
CA LEU A 294 -15.65 31.70 63.71
C LEU A 294 -16.77 30.97 62.97
N ARG A 295 -17.98 31.52 62.98
CA ARG A 295 -19.12 30.98 62.25
C ARG A 295 -18.87 30.98 60.74
N HIS A 296 -18.34 32.06 60.16
CA HIS A 296 -17.95 32.07 58.75
C HIS A 296 -16.86 31.02 58.44
N LEU A 297 -15.94 30.75 59.38
CA LEU A 297 -14.94 29.67 59.30
C LEU A 297 -15.50 28.26 59.60
N VAL A 298 -16.82 28.12 59.81
CA VAL A 298 -17.51 26.84 60.07
C VAL A 298 -18.64 26.58 59.07
N ASP A 299 -19.29 27.64 58.58
CA ASP A 299 -20.30 27.63 57.52
C ASP A 299 -19.68 27.78 56.09
N GLY A 300 -18.42 28.22 55.96
CA GLY A 300 -17.73 28.33 54.67
C GLY A 300 -17.26 27.00 54.08
N GLU A 301 -16.90 26.97 52.79
CA GLU A 301 -16.52 25.71 52.10
C GLU A 301 -15.01 25.38 52.22
N GLU A 302 -14.16 26.33 52.61
CA GLU A 302 -12.70 26.18 52.66
C GLU A 302 -12.15 25.48 53.94
N ASN A 303 -13.01 25.17 54.90
CA ASN A 303 -12.66 24.90 56.32
C ASN A 303 -11.74 23.67 56.55
N THR A 304 -11.54 22.86 55.51
CA THR A 304 -10.73 21.64 55.53
C THR A 304 -9.24 21.89 55.82
N THR A 305 -8.73 23.09 55.53
CA THR A 305 -7.28 23.40 55.54
C THR A 305 -6.86 24.36 56.67
N SER A 306 -7.79 25.19 57.15
CA SER A 306 -7.51 26.45 57.85
C SER A 306 -7.35 26.38 59.38
N ILE A 307 -6.69 25.34 59.92
CA ILE A 307 -6.32 25.26 61.36
C ILE A 307 -5.58 26.53 61.84
N THR A 308 -4.79 27.15 60.96
CA THR A 308 -4.07 28.40 61.24
C THR A 308 -5.00 29.60 61.42
N ALA A 309 -6.15 29.64 60.75
CA ALA A 309 -7.19 30.65 60.97
C ALA A 309 -7.97 30.36 62.26
N LEU A 310 -8.30 29.09 62.54
CA LEU A 310 -8.93 28.70 63.79
C LEU A 310 -8.07 29.10 64.99
N LYS A 311 -6.75 28.83 64.96
CA LYS A 311 -5.82 29.23 66.02
C LYS A 311 -5.80 30.76 66.23
N LYS A 312 -5.76 31.55 65.16
CA LYS A 312 -5.85 33.03 65.27
C LYS A 312 -7.14 33.47 65.96
N ILE A 313 -8.28 32.86 65.62
CA ILE A 313 -9.58 33.14 66.25
C ILE A 313 -9.60 32.70 67.73
N GLN A 314 -9.02 31.55 68.05
CA GLN A 314 -8.84 31.09 69.44
C GLN A 314 -7.92 32.02 70.26
N ASP A 315 -6.91 32.62 69.63
CA ASP A 315 -6.00 33.55 70.30
C ASP A 315 -6.61 34.96 70.43
N GLU A 316 -7.34 35.45 69.42
CA GLU A 316 -8.20 36.66 69.54
C GLU A 316 -9.20 36.50 70.70
N TRP A 317 -9.85 35.34 70.82
CA TRP A 317 -10.83 35.05 71.88
C TRP A 317 -10.23 35.08 73.31
N LYS A 318 -8.98 34.63 73.47
CA LYS A 318 -8.23 34.67 74.74
C LYS A 318 -7.79 36.08 75.10
N VAL A 319 -7.38 36.89 74.12
CA VAL A 319 -6.88 38.26 74.33
C VAL A 319 -8.00 39.22 74.72
N ILE A 320 -9.25 38.99 74.25
CA ILE A 320 -10.39 39.80 74.68
C ILE A 320 -10.74 39.42 76.14
N GLY A 321 -10.60 40.38 77.05
CA GLY A 321 -10.75 40.20 78.50
C GLY A 321 -12.20 40.04 78.99
N GLN A 322 -12.46 40.52 80.20
CA GLN A 322 -13.77 40.37 80.87
C GLN A 322 -14.92 40.99 80.06
N VAL A 323 -16.11 40.38 80.21
CA VAL A 323 -17.37 40.66 79.51
C VAL A 323 -18.49 40.72 80.56
N PRO A 324 -19.64 41.41 80.35
CA PRO A 324 -20.71 41.44 81.34
C PRO A 324 -21.24 40.02 81.63
N GLY A 325 -21.26 39.63 82.91
CA GLY A 325 -21.53 38.24 83.33
C GLY A 325 -22.81 37.63 82.77
N LYS A 326 -23.84 38.46 82.57
CA LYS A 326 -25.12 38.13 81.92
C LYS A 326 -24.98 37.42 80.55
N TYR A 327 -23.87 37.61 79.85
CA TYR A 327 -23.62 37.02 78.52
C TYR A 327 -22.43 36.04 78.48
N ALA A 328 -21.66 35.90 79.55
CA ALA A 328 -20.42 35.10 79.53
C ALA A 328 -20.70 33.62 79.23
N LYS A 329 -21.69 33.02 79.91
CA LYS A 329 -22.05 31.60 79.78
C LYS A 329 -22.59 31.25 78.39
N THR A 330 -23.39 32.12 77.78
CA THR A 330 -23.95 31.91 76.42
C THR A 330 -22.91 32.11 75.33
N LEU A 331 -22.03 33.10 75.45
CA LEU A 331 -20.90 33.30 74.54
C LEU A 331 -19.94 32.10 74.55
N TRP A 332 -19.61 31.57 75.72
CA TRP A 332 -18.72 30.41 75.85
C TRP A 332 -19.33 29.12 75.28
N ALA A 333 -20.63 28.87 75.53
CA ALA A 333 -21.34 27.74 74.93
C ALA A 333 -21.38 27.81 73.39
N ASN A 334 -21.67 28.99 72.83
CA ASN A 334 -21.68 29.21 71.38
C ASN A 334 -20.28 29.04 70.76
N TYR A 335 -19.23 29.48 71.45
CA TYR A 335 -17.83 29.34 71.03
C TYR A 335 -17.42 27.87 70.91
N ASN A 336 -17.68 27.06 71.94
CA ASN A 336 -17.35 25.63 71.92
C ASN A 336 -18.14 24.88 70.84
N ALA A 337 -19.47 25.11 70.75
CA ALA A 337 -20.31 24.44 69.75
C ALA A 337 -19.88 24.71 68.29
N LEU A 338 -19.31 25.89 68.00
CA LEU A 338 -18.71 26.18 66.70
C LEU A 338 -17.34 25.51 66.50
N ILE A 339 -16.52 25.41 67.55
CA ILE A 339 -15.23 24.69 67.51
C ILE A 339 -15.44 23.19 67.30
N ASP A 340 -16.37 22.57 68.02
CA ASP A 340 -16.68 21.15 67.88
C ASP A 340 -17.15 20.85 66.45
N ARG A 341 -18.08 21.65 65.93
CA ARG A 341 -18.54 21.58 64.54
C ARG A 341 -17.43 21.80 63.51
N PHE A 342 -16.41 22.63 63.80
CA PHE A 342 -15.22 22.73 62.93
C PHE A 342 -14.46 21.40 62.86
N TYR A 343 -14.23 20.77 64.02
CA TYR A 343 -13.48 19.51 64.09
C TYR A 343 -14.27 18.34 63.49
N ASP A 344 -15.61 18.32 63.62
CA ASP A 344 -16.48 17.34 62.97
C ASP A 344 -16.52 17.51 61.44
N ASN A 345 -16.74 18.74 60.95
CA ASN A 345 -16.66 19.03 59.50
C ASN A 345 -15.29 18.62 58.93
N ARG A 346 -14.23 18.82 59.71
CA ARG A 346 -12.86 18.44 59.35
C ARG A 346 -12.65 16.91 59.35
N SER A 347 -13.12 16.19 60.37
CA SER A 347 -12.96 14.73 60.45
C SER A 347 -13.71 14.05 59.31
N ILE A 348 -14.96 14.44 59.07
CA ILE A 348 -15.81 13.99 57.95
C ILE A 348 -15.09 14.22 56.61
N TYR A 349 -14.44 15.37 56.40
CA TYR A 349 -13.66 15.60 55.18
C TYR A 349 -12.46 14.64 55.03
N PHE A 350 -11.72 14.37 56.10
CA PHE A 350 -10.59 13.43 56.03
C PHE A 350 -11.06 11.98 55.85
N GLU A 351 -12.18 11.58 56.44
CA GLU A 351 -12.80 10.28 56.23
C GLU A 351 -13.31 10.12 54.79
N LEU A 352 -14.01 11.12 54.25
CA LEU A 352 -14.44 11.15 52.85
C LEU A 352 -13.24 11.03 51.90
N LYS A 353 -12.18 11.81 52.14
CA LYS A 353 -10.95 11.79 51.35
C LYS A 353 -10.18 10.46 51.43
N GLU A 354 -10.31 9.74 52.55
CA GLU A 354 -9.74 8.40 52.72
C GLU A 354 -10.63 7.30 52.09
N LEU A 355 -11.95 7.49 52.08
CA LEU A 355 -12.88 6.66 51.29
C LEU A 355 -12.65 6.85 49.79
N ASP A 356 -12.40 8.08 49.33
CA ASP A 356 -12.07 8.35 47.92
C ASP A 356 -10.73 7.73 47.52
N ARG A 357 -9.72 7.77 48.41
CA ARG A 357 -8.46 7.02 48.22
C ARG A 357 -8.67 5.51 48.12
N LYS A 358 -9.58 4.94 48.91
CA LYS A 358 -9.94 3.52 48.85
C LYS A 358 -10.70 3.16 47.57
N LYS A 359 -11.65 3.99 47.13
CA LYS A 359 -12.31 3.83 45.82
C LYS A 359 -11.34 3.98 44.65
N ASN A 360 -10.38 4.91 44.73
CA ASN A 360 -9.31 5.06 43.73
C ASN A 360 -8.37 3.83 43.72
N LEU A 361 -8.08 3.25 44.90
CA LEU A 361 -7.32 2.01 45.06
C LEU A 361 -8.06 0.84 44.39
N GLU A 362 -9.32 0.62 44.74
CA GLU A 362 -10.19 -0.40 44.14
C GLU A 362 -10.28 -0.23 42.61
N SER A 363 -10.54 0.99 42.14
CA SER A 363 -10.62 1.30 40.71
C SER A 363 -9.31 1.05 39.98
N LYS A 364 -8.15 1.40 40.55
CA LYS A 364 -6.84 1.13 39.92
C LYS A 364 -6.44 -0.35 39.99
N LEU A 365 -6.90 -1.10 40.99
CA LEU A 365 -6.77 -2.56 41.00
C LEU A 365 -7.61 -3.18 39.88
N GLU A 366 -8.84 -2.73 39.65
CA GLU A 366 -9.62 -3.17 38.47
C GLU A 366 -8.92 -2.84 37.14
N LEU A 367 -8.27 -1.67 37.01
CA LEU A 367 -7.49 -1.33 35.80
C LEU A 367 -6.25 -2.23 35.64
N CYS A 368 -5.59 -2.62 36.73
CA CYS A 368 -4.53 -3.64 36.71
C CYS A 368 -5.08 -4.99 36.24
N ASP A 369 -6.18 -5.47 36.83
CA ASP A 369 -6.77 -6.76 36.46
C ASP A 369 -7.26 -6.78 34.99
N LYS A 370 -7.83 -5.65 34.50
CA LYS A 370 -8.17 -5.44 33.08
C LYS A 370 -6.91 -5.48 32.20
N ALA A 371 -5.84 -4.77 32.57
CA ALA A 371 -4.58 -4.78 31.82
C ALA A 371 -3.91 -6.17 31.81
N GLU A 372 -3.91 -6.88 32.95
CA GLU A 372 -3.44 -8.27 33.08
C GLU A 372 -4.30 -9.23 32.23
N ALA A 373 -5.60 -8.99 32.09
CA ALA A 373 -6.47 -9.75 31.18
C ALA A 373 -6.12 -9.51 29.70
N LEU A 374 -5.84 -8.26 29.29
CA LEU A 374 -5.40 -7.94 27.93
C LEU A 374 -4.09 -8.64 27.52
N THR A 375 -3.22 -9.01 28.48
CA THR A 375 -2.01 -9.81 28.18
C THR A 375 -2.31 -11.19 27.60
N LYS A 376 -3.54 -11.69 27.80
CA LYS A 376 -4.04 -13.00 27.35
C LYS A 376 -4.84 -12.93 26.04
N GLU A 377 -5.16 -11.74 25.55
CA GLU A 377 -5.89 -11.57 24.29
C GLU A 377 -4.99 -11.90 23.09
N GLU A 378 -5.52 -12.67 22.12
CA GLU A 378 -4.79 -13.01 20.89
C GLU A 378 -4.61 -11.81 19.95
N ASN A 379 -5.55 -10.85 19.97
CA ASN A 379 -5.56 -9.72 19.07
C ASN A 379 -4.74 -8.54 19.61
N ILE A 380 -3.41 -8.61 19.46
CA ILE A 380 -2.48 -7.58 19.97
C ILE A 380 -2.82 -6.15 19.51
N LYS A 381 -3.47 -5.96 18.35
CA LYS A 381 -3.90 -4.62 17.89
C LYS A 381 -5.07 -4.07 18.70
N HIS A 382 -5.93 -4.94 19.22
CA HIS A 382 -7.05 -4.61 20.08
C HIS A 382 -6.55 -4.35 21.51
N ALA A 383 -5.83 -5.30 22.09
CA ALA A 383 -5.15 -5.15 23.39
C ALA A 383 -4.31 -3.86 23.49
N VAL A 384 -3.54 -3.48 22.47
CA VAL A 384 -2.78 -2.21 22.46
C VAL A 384 -3.68 -0.96 22.41
N LYS A 385 -4.86 -1.04 21.77
CA LYS A 385 -5.82 0.07 21.75
C LYS A 385 -6.52 0.21 23.10
N GLU A 386 -6.99 -0.89 23.69
CA GLU A 386 -7.65 -0.87 24.99
C GLU A 386 -6.67 -0.53 26.11
N LEU A 387 -5.42 -1.02 26.06
CA LEU A 387 -4.35 -0.61 26.98
C LEU A 387 -4.12 0.91 26.98
N ASN A 388 -4.22 1.58 25.83
CA ASN A 388 -4.13 3.04 25.78
C ASN A 388 -5.31 3.73 26.50
N VAL A 389 -6.53 3.18 26.39
CA VAL A 389 -7.69 3.70 27.13
C VAL A 389 -7.50 3.47 28.64
N LEU A 390 -7.03 2.28 29.05
CA LEU A 390 -6.69 1.99 30.45
C LEU A 390 -5.57 2.93 30.97
N HIS A 391 -4.60 3.32 30.14
CA HIS A 391 -3.59 4.33 30.50
C HIS A 391 -4.21 5.72 30.75
N GLU A 392 -5.21 6.12 29.97
CA GLU A 392 -5.93 7.38 30.17
C GLU A 392 -6.80 7.32 31.44
N GLU A 393 -7.58 6.25 31.63
CA GLU A 393 -8.37 6.00 32.84
C GLU A 393 -7.49 5.99 34.10
N PHE A 394 -6.34 5.31 34.07
CA PHE A 394 -5.39 5.24 35.20
C PHE A 394 -4.79 6.61 35.55
N LYS A 395 -4.60 7.47 34.55
CA LYS A 395 -4.11 8.85 34.71
C LYS A 395 -5.20 9.79 35.25
N HIS A 396 -6.47 9.56 34.90
CA HIS A 396 -7.60 10.37 35.37
C HIS A 396 -8.09 9.97 36.78
N LEU A 397 -7.92 8.71 37.19
CA LEU A 397 -8.20 8.29 38.56
C LEU A 397 -7.23 8.94 39.58
N GLY A 398 -7.78 9.33 40.73
CA GLY A 398 -7.09 10.15 41.73
C GLY A 398 -5.96 9.46 42.51
N PRO A 399 -5.40 10.15 43.53
CA PRO A 399 -4.38 9.59 44.39
C PRO A 399 -4.90 8.43 45.25
N VAL A 400 -3.99 7.50 45.52
CA VAL A 400 -4.16 6.24 46.25
C VAL A 400 -3.40 6.33 47.59
N PRO A 401 -3.67 5.48 48.60
CA PRO A 401 -2.80 5.41 49.78
C PRO A 401 -1.34 5.18 49.39
N LYS A 402 -0.42 5.93 50.01
CA LYS A 402 1.00 5.99 49.60
C LYS A 402 1.69 4.62 49.58
N GLU A 403 1.25 3.70 50.41
CA GLU A 403 1.81 2.36 50.58
C GLU A 403 1.59 1.48 49.34
N SER A 404 0.40 1.55 48.72
CA SER A 404 0.03 0.74 47.55
C SER A 404 0.36 1.40 46.21
N GLN A 405 0.67 2.71 46.19
CA GLN A 405 0.81 3.49 44.97
C GLN A 405 1.87 2.92 44.00
N GLU A 406 3.03 2.50 44.52
CA GLU A 406 4.13 1.96 43.71
C GLU A 406 3.82 0.53 43.23
N GLU A 407 3.25 -0.33 44.09
CA GLU A 407 2.92 -1.72 43.73
C GLU A 407 1.93 -1.81 42.56
N ILE A 408 0.89 -0.98 42.61
CA ILE A 408 -0.13 -0.86 41.56
C ILE A 408 0.50 -0.35 40.25
N TRP A 409 1.36 0.67 40.34
CA TRP A 409 2.06 1.19 39.18
C TRP A 409 2.98 0.15 38.54
N GLN A 410 3.72 -0.63 39.34
CA GLN A 410 4.58 -1.70 38.83
C GLN A 410 3.77 -2.85 38.21
N ARG A 411 2.63 -3.26 38.78
CA ARG A 411 1.70 -4.22 38.15
C ARG A 411 1.21 -3.72 36.80
N PHE A 412 0.61 -2.52 36.76
CA PHE A 412 0.05 -1.94 35.54
C PHE A 412 1.12 -1.78 34.46
N LYS A 413 2.30 -1.29 34.85
CA LYS A 413 3.46 -1.17 33.96
C LYS A 413 3.92 -2.53 33.44
N ALA A 414 4.05 -3.57 34.28
CA ALA A 414 4.47 -4.90 33.85
C ALA A 414 3.50 -5.53 32.84
N ALA A 415 2.19 -5.38 33.03
CA ALA A 415 1.19 -5.79 32.05
C ALA A 415 1.34 -5.02 30.73
N SER A 416 1.56 -3.70 30.80
CA SER A 416 1.77 -2.85 29.62
C SER A 416 3.05 -3.23 28.83
N ASP A 417 4.18 -3.43 29.53
CA ASP A 417 5.48 -3.78 28.95
C ASP A 417 5.39 -5.14 28.22
N LEU A 418 4.64 -6.11 28.75
CA LEU A 418 4.40 -7.42 28.12
C LEU A 418 3.53 -7.33 26.85
N ILE A 419 2.55 -6.44 26.80
CA ILE A 419 1.75 -6.19 25.58
C ILE A 419 2.63 -5.48 24.53
N TYR A 420 3.47 -4.53 24.95
CA TYR A 420 4.41 -3.83 24.06
C TYR A 420 5.56 -4.73 23.56
N SER A 421 6.01 -5.74 24.31
CA SER A 421 7.02 -6.70 23.83
C SER A 421 6.44 -7.61 22.74
N LYS A 422 5.31 -8.28 22.98
CA LYS A 422 4.64 -9.13 21.98
C LYS A 422 4.29 -8.36 20.70
N ARG A 423 3.85 -7.11 20.83
CA ARG A 423 3.60 -6.20 19.69
C ARG A 423 4.87 -5.93 18.88
N ARG A 424 6.01 -5.74 19.56
CA ARG A 424 7.32 -5.47 18.93
C ARG A 424 7.81 -6.71 18.18
N GLU A 425 7.72 -7.88 18.81
CA GLU A 425 8.06 -9.18 18.24
C GLU A 425 7.28 -9.43 16.93
N MET A 426 5.94 -9.40 16.95
CA MET A 426 5.13 -9.55 15.72
C MET A 426 5.49 -8.53 14.62
N VAL A 427 5.84 -7.30 14.99
CA VAL A 427 6.20 -6.25 14.04
C VAL A 427 7.60 -6.45 13.46
N ASP A 428 8.52 -7.04 14.23
CA ASP A 428 9.89 -7.33 13.79
C ASP A 428 9.98 -8.65 13.01
N GLU A 429 9.20 -9.68 13.36
CA GLU A 429 8.95 -10.87 12.54
C GLU A 429 8.42 -10.48 11.16
N LEU A 430 7.34 -9.66 11.12
CA LEU A 430 6.77 -9.17 9.87
C LEU A 430 7.79 -8.35 9.06
N LYS A 431 8.68 -7.56 9.70
CA LYS A 431 9.78 -6.89 8.99
C LYS A 431 10.77 -7.88 8.37
N VAL A 432 11.07 -8.99 9.05
CA VAL A 432 11.96 -10.05 8.52
C VAL A 432 11.30 -10.76 7.33
N GLU A 433 10.04 -11.16 7.44
CA GLU A 433 9.27 -11.75 6.32
C GLU A 433 9.21 -10.82 5.11
N LEU A 434 8.86 -9.55 5.33
CA LEU A 434 8.78 -8.55 4.26
C LEU A 434 10.15 -8.31 3.61
N LYS A 435 11.26 -8.36 4.37
CA LYS A 435 12.64 -8.29 3.82
C LYS A 435 12.98 -9.54 2.99
N ALA A 436 12.67 -10.74 3.47
CA ALA A 436 12.90 -11.98 2.72
C ALA A 436 12.09 -11.98 1.39
N ASN A 437 10.81 -11.60 1.45
CA ASN A 437 9.98 -11.41 0.25
C ASN A 437 10.54 -10.35 -0.70
N MET A 438 11.15 -9.28 -0.17
CA MET A 438 11.79 -8.22 -0.95
C MET A 438 13.03 -8.73 -1.69
N GLU A 439 13.87 -9.55 -1.06
CA GLU A 439 15.01 -10.19 -1.70
C GLU A 439 14.58 -11.17 -2.80
N VAL A 440 13.56 -12.00 -2.53
CA VAL A 440 13.02 -12.92 -3.55
C VAL A 440 12.42 -12.13 -4.73
N LYS A 441 11.65 -11.08 -4.48
CA LYS A 441 11.11 -10.22 -5.55
C LYS A 441 12.21 -9.44 -6.29
N THR A 442 13.33 -9.12 -5.65
CA THR A 442 14.49 -8.50 -6.32
C THR A 442 15.17 -9.49 -7.26
N LYS A 443 15.39 -10.73 -6.81
CA LYS A 443 15.91 -11.84 -7.65
C LYS A 443 14.98 -12.12 -8.84
N LEU A 444 13.66 -12.14 -8.63
CA LEU A 444 12.67 -12.28 -9.72
C LEU A 444 12.67 -11.09 -10.70
N CYS A 445 13.02 -9.87 -10.27
CA CYS A 445 13.25 -8.76 -11.20
C CYS A 445 14.50 -8.98 -12.06
N GLU A 446 15.59 -9.48 -11.47
CA GLU A 446 16.85 -9.76 -12.17
C GLU A 446 16.69 -10.91 -13.17
N GLU A 447 16.00 -11.99 -12.77
CA GLU A 447 15.55 -13.04 -13.70
C GLU A 447 14.74 -12.44 -14.86
N ALA A 448 13.72 -11.62 -14.58
CA ALA A 448 12.87 -11.00 -15.60
C ALA A 448 13.63 -10.03 -16.53
N GLU A 449 14.63 -9.30 -16.02
CA GLU A 449 15.46 -8.38 -16.81
C GLU A 449 16.31 -9.13 -17.86
N THR A 450 16.73 -10.37 -17.62
CA THR A 450 17.42 -11.18 -18.65
C THR A 450 16.58 -11.42 -19.91
N PHE A 451 15.24 -11.41 -19.78
CA PHE A 451 14.33 -11.59 -20.93
C PHE A 451 14.12 -10.30 -21.72
N VAL A 452 14.47 -9.12 -21.17
CA VAL A 452 14.33 -7.83 -21.87
C VAL A 452 15.27 -7.74 -23.07
N ALA A 453 16.48 -8.26 -22.92
CA ALA A 453 17.49 -8.35 -23.99
C ALA A 453 17.25 -9.50 -24.97
N PHE A 454 16.25 -10.37 -24.74
CA PHE A 454 15.99 -11.51 -25.62
C PHE A 454 15.38 -11.06 -26.95
N ASN A 455 16.03 -11.44 -28.05
CA ASN A 455 15.50 -11.31 -29.41
C ASN A 455 15.82 -12.59 -30.21
N SER A 456 14.91 -13.00 -31.09
CA SER A 456 15.06 -14.18 -31.96
C SER A 456 14.10 -14.11 -33.14
N ASP A 457 14.50 -14.64 -34.29
CA ASP A 457 13.65 -14.77 -35.48
C ASP A 457 12.66 -15.95 -35.40
N LYS A 458 12.73 -16.81 -34.36
CA LYS A 458 11.94 -18.04 -34.28
C LYS A 458 10.70 -17.91 -33.38
N ILE A 459 9.51 -18.08 -33.98
CA ILE A 459 8.20 -18.09 -33.30
C ILE A 459 8.19 -19.05 -32.09
N ASN A 460 8.78 -20.24 -32.23
CA ASN A 460 8.81 -21.26 -31.17
C ASN A 460 9.65 -20.82 -29.96
N GLU A 461 10.73 -20.07 -30.16
CA GLU A 461 11.58 -19.58 -29.08
C GLU A 461 10.89 -18.44 -28.33
N TRP A 462 10.26 -17.50 -29.04
CA TRP A 462 9.36 -16.52 -28.45
C TRP A 462 8.25 -17.16 -27.61
N ASN A 463 7.64 -18.24 -28.10
CA ASN A 463 6.56 -18.93 -27.38
C ASN A 463 7.07 -19.72 -26.16
N LYS A 464 8.28 -20.31 -26.22
CA LYS A 464 8.94 -20.90 -25.03
C LYS A 464 9.24 -19.83 -23.99
N LYS A 465 9.91 -18.74 -24.40
CA LYS A 465 10.25 -17.60 -23.52
C LYS A 465 9.01 -16.92 -22.93
N THR A 466 7.89 -16.89 -23.66
CA THR A 466 6.62 -16.39 -23.11
C THR A 466 6.10 -17.27 -21.97
N LYS A 467 6.25 -18.61 -22.04
CA LYS A 467 5.88 -19.50 -20.93
C LYS A 467 6.79 -19.29 -19.72
N GLU A 468 8.10 -19.17 -19.94
CA GLU A 468 9.08 -18.88 -18.88
C GLU A 468 8.76 -17.55 -18.16
N VAL A 469 8.45 -16.48 -18.89
CA VAL A 469 8.05 -15.17 -18.34
C VAL A 469 6.69 -15.21 -17.61
N LEU A 470 5.72 -16.00 -18.09
CA LEU A 470 4.44 -16.21 -17.39
C LEU A 470 4.60 -17.08 -16.13
N GLU A 471 5.61 -17.94 -16.05
CA GLU A 471 5.96 -18.65 -14.83
C GLU A 471 6.58 -17.70 -13.80
N LEU A 472 7.45 -16.77 -14.23
CA LEU A 472 7.95 -15.70 -13.36
C LEU A 472 6.82 -14.83 -12.80
N GLN A 473 5.79 -14.53 -13.58
CA GLN A 473 4.58 -13.84 -13.08
C GLN A 473 3.91 -14.63 -11.95
N LYS A 474 3.71 -15.95 -12.12
CA LYS A 474 3.12 -16.79 -11.06
C LYS A 474 3.98 -16.84 -9.80
N ARG A 475 5.31 -16.96 -9.93
CA ARG A 475 6.24 -16.90 -8.79
C ARG A 475 6.17 -15.54 -8.09
N TRP A 476 6.09 -14.46 -8.85
CA TRP A 476 5.97 -13.09 -8.36
C TRP A 476 4.64 -12.85 -7.60
N GLU A 477 3.53 -13.39 -8.10
CA GLU A 477 2.20 -13.33 -7.47
C GLU A 477 2.11 -14.20 -6.22
N ALA A 478 2.81 -15.35 -6.19
CA ALA A 478 2.87 -16.24 -5.03
C ALA A 478 3.74 -15.71 -3.88
N VAL A 479 4.73 -14.87 -4.16
CA VAL A 479 5.54 -14.22 -3.11
C VAL A 479 4.73 -13.08 -2.47
N GLY A 480 4.77 -13.01 -1.13
CA GLY A 480 3.91 -12.15 -0.34
C GLY A 480 4.20 -10.65 -0.40
N GLY A 481 3.77 -9.93 0.64
CA GLY A 481 3.98 -8.49 0.77
C GLY A 481 5.46 -8.09 0.77
N VAL A 482 5.72 -6.83 0.44
CA VAL A 482 7.05 -6.19 0.49
C VAL A 482 6.95 -4.82 1.17
N PRO A 483 8.05 -4.29 1.77
CA PRO A 483 8.02 -3.02 2.50
C PRO A 483 7.46 -1.88 1.63
N LYS A 484 6.57 -1.05 2.19
CA LYS A 484 5.82 -0.02 1.43
C LYS A 484 6.71 0.94 0.62
N GLU A 485 7.91 1.23 1.14
CA GLU A 485 8.94 2.06 0.51
C GLU A 485 9.52 1.42 -0.76
N SER A 486 9.95 0.16 -0.68
CA SER A 486 10.57 -0.55 -1.81
C SER A 486 9.54 -1.10 -2.80
N ALA A 487 8.34 -1.44 -2.35
CA ALA A 487 7.26 -2.02 -3.14
C ALA A 487 7.03 -1.28 -4.48
N LYS A 488 6.90 0.05 -4.46
CA LYS A 488 6.70 0.86 -5.67
C LYS A 488 7.86 0.73 -6.67
N LYS A 489 9.11 0.68 -6.18
CA LYS A 489 10.32 0.56 -7.01
C LYS A 489 10.46 -0.82 -7.62
N ILE A 490 10.26 -1.88 -6.84
CA ILE A 490 10.40 -3.27 -7.30
C ILE A 490 9.25 -3.65 -8.25
N ASN A 491 8.00 -3.25 -7.95
CA ASN A 491 6.87 -3.43 -8.88
C ASN A 491 7.14 -2.73 -10.24
N LYS A 492 7.70 -1.51 -10.22
CA LYS A 492 8.05 -0.78 -11.46
C LYS A 492 9.17 -1.48 -12.24
N ARG A 493 10.16 -2.07 -11.55
CA ARG A 493 11.24 -2.86 -12.15
C ARG A 493 10.67 -4.11 -12.86
N PHE A 494 9.93 -4.94 -12.14
CA PHE A 494 9.31 -6.16 -12.68
C PHE A 494 8.37 -5.90 -13.86
N TRP A 495 7.36 -5.05 -13.69
CA TRP A 495 6.39 -4.77 -14.75
C TRP A 495 6.99 -3.95 -15.90
N GLY A 496 8.08 -3.19 -15.67
CA GLY A 496 8.87 -2.55 -16.71
C GLY A 496 9.56 -3.56 -17.62
N ALA A 497 10.24 -4.55 -17.02
CA ALA A 497 10.87 -5.65 -17.75
C ALA A 497 9.81 -6.47 -18.54
N PHE A 498 8.73 -6.86 -17.86
CA PHE A 498 7.62 -7.61 -18.45
C PHE A 498 6.99 -6.88 -19.65
N LYS A 499 6.64 -5.58 -19.48
CA LYS A 499 6.08 -4.75 -20.56
C LYS A 499 7.05 -4.64 -21.76
N THR A 500 8.35 -4.53 -21.50
CA THR A 500 9.36 -4.44 -22.57
C THR A 500 9.48 -5.76 -23.34
N PHE A 501 9.50 -6.92 -22.66
CA PHE A 501 9.48 -8.23 -23.32
C PHE A 501 8.25 -8.42 -24.21
N PHE A 502 7.05 -8.07 -23.73
CA PHE A 502 5.82 -8.17 -24.53
C PHE A 502 5.76 -7.14 -25.66
N SER A 503 6.37 -5.96 -25.49
CA SER A 503 6.57 -4.98 -26.57
C SER A 503 7.46 -5.54 -27.67
N ASN A 504 8.60 -6.14 -27.31
CA ASN A 504 9.54 -6.75 -28.27
C ASN A 504 8.88 -7.92 -29.01
N LYS A 505 8.15 -8.79 -28.29
CA LYS A 505 7.32 -9.87 -28.87
C LYS A 505 6.30 -9.30 -29.88
N SER A 506 5.57 -8.26 -29.51
CA SER A 506 4.56 -7.62 -30.37
C SER A 506 5.21 -6.99 -31.62
N GLY A 507 6.38 -6.37 -31.47
CA GLY A 507 7.19 -5.86 -32.58
C GLY A 507 7.58 -6.97 -33.57
N PHE A 508 8.08 -8.10 -33.08
CA PHE A 508 8.42 -9.27 -33.90
C PHE A 508 7.20 -9.82 -34.67
N PHE A 509 6.04 -9.99 -34.01
CA PHE A 509 4.84 -10.44 -34.73
C PHE A 509 4.33 -9.40 -35.73
N LYS A 510 4.47 -8.10 -35.45
CA LYS A 510 4.10 -7.03 -36.38
C LYS A 510 5.00 -7.00 -37.64
N THR A 511 6.32 -7.20 -37.50
CA THR A 511 7.22 -7.29 -38.67
C THR A 511 7.03 -8.58 -39.46
N LEU A 512 6.74 -9.70 -38.79
CA LEU A 512 6.39 -10.96 -39.44
C LEU A 512 5.08 -10.86 -40.25
N GLU A 513 4.04 -10.22 -39.71
CA GLU A 513 2.77 -10.03 -40.43
C GLU A 513 2.90 -8.97 -41.53
N GLY A 514 3.75 -7.96 -41.36
CA GLY A 514 4.18 -7.05 -42.44
C GLY A 514 4.76 -7.81 -43.63
N LYS A 515 5.78 -8.65 -43.40
CA LYS A 515 6.38 -9.52 -44.43
C LYS A 515 5.36 -10.46 -45.08
N ARG A 516 4.38 -10.97 -44.33
CA ARG A 516 3.27 -11.77 -44.90
C ARG A 516 2.38 -10.94 -45.82
N HIS A 517 2.05 -9.70 -45.45
CA HIS A 517 1.25 -8.80 -46.27
C HIS A 517 2.01 -8.29 -47.52
N GLU A 518 3.34 -8.15 -47.44
CA GLU A 518 4.21 -7.92 -48.61
C GLU A 518 4.20 -9.13 -49.55
N ASN A 519 4.38 -10.35 -49.02
CA ASN A 519 4.22 -11.60 -49.79
C ASN A 519 2.82 -11.74 -50.42
N LEU A 520 1.78 -11.18 -49.79
CA LEU A 520 0.41 -11.24 -50.29
C LEU A 520 0.28 -10.40 -51.56
N LYS A 521 0.75 -9.15 -51.54
CA LYS A 521 0.78 -8.26 -52.72
C LYS A 521 1.57 -8.89 -53.87
N LEU A 522 2.74 -9.45 -53.58
CA LEU A 522 3.54 -10.18 -54.58
C LEU A 522 2.77 -11.37 -55.18
N LYS A 523 1.99 -12.10 -54.38
CA LYS A 523 1.16 -13.21 -54.88
C LYS A 523 -0.10 -12.76 -55.62
N GLU A 524 -0.68 -11.63 -55.26
CA GLU A 524 -1.77 -10.97 -55.99
C GLU A 524 -1.29 -10.45 -57.35
N GLU A 525 -0.08 -9.89 -57.43
CA GLU A 525 0.59 -9.57 -58.71
C GLU A 525 0.85 -10.81 -59.57
N LEU A 526 1.31 -11.92 -58.98
CA LEU A 526 1.51 -13.18 -59.70
C LEU A 526 0.19 -13.77 -60.22
N VAL A 527 -0.91 -13.61 -59.47
CA VAL A 527 -2.27 -13.90 -59.97
C VAL A 527 -2.61 -13.03 -61.16
N ALA A 528 -2.49 -11.70 -61.06
CA ALA A 528 -2.81 -10.78 -62.15
C ALA A 528 -1.98 -11.08 -63.43
N LYS A 529 -0.69 -11.40 -63.28
CA LYS A 529 0.20 -11.81 -64.37
C LYS A 529 -0.23 -13.16 -64.99
N ALA A 530 -0.67 -14.12 -64.19
CA ALA A 530 -1.21 -15.39 -64.69
C ALA A 530 -2.60 -15.22 -65.36
N ASP A 531 -3.47 -14.38 -64.81
CA ASP A 531 -4.79 -14.06 -65.36
C ASP A 531 -4.70 -13.34 -66.72
N ALA A 532 -3.67 -12.51 -66.94
CA ALA A 532 -3.39 -11.90 -68.25
C ALA A 532 -2.89 -12.92 -69.30
N LEU A 533 -2.20 -13.99 -68.87
CA LEU A 533 -1.65 -15.01 -69.77
C LEU A 533 -2.60 -16.18 -70.04
N LYS A 534 -3.65 -16.37 -69.24
CA LYS A 534 -4.54 -17.55 -69.30
C LYS A 534 -5.26 -17.75 -70.64
N ASP A 535 -5.38 -16.67 -71.41
CA ASP A 535 -6.08 -16.62 -72.69
C ASP A 535 -5.17 -16.39 -73.92
N SER A 536 -3.86 -16.26 -73.69
CA SER A 536 -2.87 -16.05 -74.77
C SER A 536 -2.79 -17.24 -75.72
N GLU A 537 -2.62 -16.94 -77.01
CA GLU A 537 -2.46 -17.93 -78.08
C GLU A 537 -0.99 -18.23 -78.42
N GLU A 538 -0.03 -17.53 -77.79
CA GLU A 538 1.40 -17.86 -77.91
C GLU A 538 1.77 -19.09 -77.05
N TRP A 539 1.29 -20.26 -77.46
CA TRP A 539 1.23 -21.47 -76.64
C TRP A 539 2.54 -21.89 -75.94
N ASP A 540 3.72 -21.60 -76.50
CA ASP A 540 5.01 -21.94 -75.89
C ASP A 540 5.65 -20.77 -75.12
N SER A 541 5.43 -19.53 -75.56
CA SER A 541 5.83 -18.29 -74.85
C SER A 541 5.11 -18.21 -73.51
N ALA A 542 3.77 -18.22 -73.54
CA ALA A 542 2.90 -18.19 -72.37
C ALA A 542 3.10 -19.41 -71.46
N ALA A 543 3.35 -20.60 -72.02
CA ALA A 543 3.65 -21.79 -71.22
C ALA A 543 4.97 -21.68 -70.44
N ASN A 544 5.97 -20.98 -70.98
CA ASN A 544 7.24 -20.78 -70.29
C ASN A 544 7.15 -19.64 -69.26
N GLN A 545 6.42 -18.57 -69.56
CA GLN A 545 6.11 -17.51 -68.60
C GLN A 545 5.26 -18.02 -67.42
N LEU A 546 4.23 -18.83 -67.66
CA LEU A 546 3.44 -19.45 -66.59
C LEU A 546 4.25 -20.41 -65.71
N LYS A 547 5.23 -21.14 -66.27
CA LYS A 547 6.19 -21.93 -65.46
C LYS A 547 7.07 -21.04 -64.58
N GLN A 548 7.56 -19.91 -65.10
CA GLN A 548 8.33 -18.93 -64.33
C GLN A 548 7.49 -18.32 -63.20
N LEU A 549 6.23 -17.95 -63.46
CA LEU A 549 5.30 -17.48 -62.43
C LEU A 549 5.02 -18.57 -61.37
N GLN A 550 4.91 -19.85 -61.77
CA GLN A 550 4.78 -20.98 -60.84
C GLN A 550 6.04 -21.25 -60.01
N GLN A 551 7.23 -20.90 -60.50
CA GLN A 551 8.47 -20.93 -59.73
C GLN A 551 8.50 -19.76 -58.73
N GLN A 552 8.28 -18.53 -59.20
CA GLN A 552 8.22 -17.32 -58.36
C GLN A 552 7.16 -17.45 -57.24
N TRP A 553 6.02 -18.09 -57.51
CA TRP A 553 4.99 -18.39 -56.51
C TRP A 553 5.50 -19.26 -55.35
N ARG A 554 6.45 -20.19 -55.62
CA ARG A 554 7.08 -21.05 -54.61
C ARG A 554 8.20 -20.34 -53.85
N GLU A 555 8.89 -19.40 -54.50
CA GLU A 555 9.97 -18.59 -53.93
C GLU A 555 9.41 -17.48 -53.01
N VAL A 556 8.29 -16.85 -53.36
CA VAL A 556 7.59 -15.90 -52.49
C VAL A 556 7.06 -16.63 -51.25
N GLY A 557 7.31 -16.04 -50.08
CA GLY A 557 7.10 -16.67 -48.77
C GLY A 557 5.64 -16.87 -48.34
N PRO A 558 5.42 -17.21 -47.06
CA PRO A 558 4.08 -17.40 -46.50
C PRO A 558 3.30 -16.07 -46.48
N VAL A 559 1.99 -16.19 -46.68
CA VAL A 559 0.99 -15.12 -46.73
C VAL A 559 -0.01 -15.27 -45.57
N PRO A 560 -0.85 -14.26 -45.25
CA PRO A 560 -1.78 -14.33 -44.14
C PRO A 560 -2.76 -15.49 -44.33
N GLU A 561 -2.87 -16.36 -43.33
CA GLU A 561 -3.53 -17.67 -43.44
C GLU A 561 -5.00 -17.56 -43.92
N LYS A 562 -5.69 -16.47 -43.55
CA LYS A 562 -7.07 -16.17 -43.97
C LYS A 562 -7.28 -16.05 -45.49
N VAL A 563 -6.27 -15.60 -46.24
CA VAL A 563 -6.38 -15.25 -47.67
C VAL A 563 -5.55 -16.20 -48.56
N LYS A 564 -4.56 -16.87 -47.95
CA LYS A 564 -3.67 -17.89 -48.53
C LYS A 564 -4.33 -18.86 -49.50
N GLU A 565 -5.44 -19.48 -49.10
CA GLU A 565 -6.14 -20.47 -49.94
C GLU A 565 -6.87 -19.81 -51.12
N GLU A 566 -7.45 -18.62 -50.92
CA GLU A 566 -8.18 -17.91 -51.98
C GLU A 566 -7.24 -17.46 -53.11
N VAL A 567 -6.10 -16.84 -52.78
CA VAL A 567 -5.12 -16.39 -53.79
C VAL A 567 -4.50 -17.60 -54.49
N PHE A 568 -4.20 -18.69 -53.76
CA PHE A 568 -3.72 -19.94 -54.38
C PHE A 568 -4.75 -20.55 -55.33
N ARG A 569 -6.05 -20.56 -54.96
CA ARG A 569 -7.13 -21.04 -55.81
C ARG A 569 -7.26 -20.21 -57.09
N LYS A 570 -7.17 -18.87 -57.00
CA LYS A 570 -7.16 -17.97 -58.17
C LYS A 570 -5.97 -18.25 -59.09
N PHE A 571 -4.75 -18.28 -58.53
CA PHE A 571 -3.51 -18.55 -59.27
C PHE A 571 -3.57 -19.92 -60.00
N LYS A 572 -4.01 -20.96 -59.29
CA LYS A 572 -4.16 -22.31 -59.86
C LYS A 572 -5.22 -22.34 -60.95
N ALA A 573 -6.37 -21.69 -60.78
CA ALA A 573 -7.43 -21.65 -61.79
C ALA A 573 -6.95 -20.99 -63.10
N ALA A 574 -6.22 -19.88 -63.03
CA ALA A 574 -5.64 -19.24 -64.22
C ALA A 574 -4.61 -20.13 -64.93
N CYS A 575 -3.76 -20.84 -64.18
CA CYS A 575 -2.81 -21.82 -64.73
C CYS A 575 -3.53 -23.02 -65.38
N ASP A 576 -4.46 -23.64 -64.66
CA ASP A 576 -5.19 -24.83 -65.12
C ASP A 576 -6.02 -24.53 -66.37
N HIS A 577 -6.61 -23.32 -66.47
CA HIS A 577 -7.33 -22.84 -67.65
C HIS A 577 -6.47 -22.86 -68.91
N PHE A 578 -5.27 -22.24 -68.85
CA PHE A 578 -4.33 -22.23 -69.96
C PHE A 578 -3.87 -23.64 -70.35
N PHE A 579 -3.51 -24.47 -69.36
CA PHE A 579 -2.98 -25.80 -69.64
C PHE A 579 -4.05 -26.77 -70.17
N GLU A 580 -5.33 -26.66 -69.78
CA GLU A 580 -6.40 -27.43 -70.41
C GLU A 580 -6.81 -26.86 -71.78
N ARG A 581 -6.74 -25.54 -72.01
CA ARG A 581 -6.83 -24.93 -73.37
C ARG A 581 -5.74 -25.50 -74.29
N LYS A 582 -4.48 -25.56 -73.84
CA LYS A 582 -3.38 -26.14 -74.63
C LYS A 582 -3.54 -27.66 -74.82
N ARG A 583 -4.04 -28.37 -73.81
CA ARG A 583 -4.33 -29.81 -73.90
C ARG A 583 -5.49 -30.11 -74.84
N SER A 584 -6.54 -29.29 -74.89
CA SER A 584 -7.68 -29.50 -75.80
C SER A 584 -7.29 -29.32 -77.27
N GLN A 585 -6.39 -28.37 -77.57
CA GLN A 585 -5.74 -28.26 -78.88
C GLN A 585 -4.94 -29.53 -79.24
N SER A 586 -4.07 -30.00 -78.33
CA SER A 586 -3.27 -31.24 -78.56
C SER A 586 -4.15 -32.48 -78.77
N LYS A 587 -5.23 -32.62 -77.99
CA LYS A 587 -6.24 -33.69 -78.13
C LYS A 587 -6.90 -33.72 -79.52
N GLY A 588 -6.97 -32.60 -80.23
CA GLY A 588 -7.45 -32.54 -81.62
C GLY A 588 -6.48 -33.26 -82.57
N ALA A 589 -5.24 -32.78 -82.63
CA ALA A 589 -4.19 -33.38 -83.46
C ALA A 589 -3.90 -34.84 -83.10
N GLU A 590 -3.94 -35.20 -81.81
CA GLU A 590 -3.78 -36.59 -81.36
C GLU A 590 -4.84 -37.53 -81.93
N LYS A 591 -6.12 -37.10 -82.00
CA LYS A 591 -7.18 -37.90 -82.65
C LYS A 591 -6.91 -38.12 -84.13
N GLU A 592 -6.53 -37.07 -84.85
CA GLU A 592 -6.20 -37.16 -86.28
C GLU A 592 -5.03 -38.14 -86.52
N TYR A 593 -4.01 -38.13 -85.66
CA TYR A 593 -2.94 -39.13 -85.71
C TYR A 593 -3.44 -40.54 -85.40
N TYR A 594 -4.31 -40.74 -84.40
CA TYR A 594 -4.90 -42.06 -84.09
C TYR A 594 -5.82 -42.59 -85.19
N ASP A 595 -6.52 -41.74 -85.93
CA ASP A 595 -7.35 -42.18 -87.08
C ASP A 595 -6.49 -42.42 -88.34
N ASN A 596 -5.36 -41.72 -88.51
CA ASN A 596 -4.34 -42.08 -89.50
C ASN A 596 -3.64 -43.41 -89.17
N LEU A 597 -3.47 -43.74 -87.89
CA LEU A 597 -2.97 -45.04 -87.43
C LEU A 597 -3.90 -46.17 -87.86
N LYS A 598 -5.21 -46.07 -87.58
CA LYS A 598 -6.19 -47.12 -87.95
C LYS A 598 -6.15 -47.41 -89.46
N LYS A 599 -6.24 -46.38 -90.29
CA LYS A 599 -6.20 -46.51 -91.77
C LYS A 599 -4.92 -47.20 -92.26
N LYS A 600 -3.78 -46.97 -91.60
CA LYS A 600 -2.51 -47.65 -91.92
C LYS A 600 -2.47 -49.10 -91.43
N GLU A 601 -3.08 -49.41 -90.29
CA GLU A 601 -3.20 -50.80 -89.82
C GLU A 601 -4.20 -51.60 -90.68
N GLU A 602 -5.31 -51.00 -91.10
CA GLU A 602 -6.28 -51.59 -92.04
C GLU A 602 -5.62 -51.97 -93.38
N ILE A 603 -4.75 -51.10 -93.94
CA ILE A 603 -3.99 -51.41 -95.17
C ILE A 603 -2.99 -52.55 -94.93
N CYS A 604 -2.29 -52.58 -93.78
CA CYS A 604 -1.41 -53.71 -93.45
C CYS A 604 -2.18 -55.04 -93.34
N GLU A 605 -3.39 -55.04 -92.77
CA GLU A 605 -4.26 -56.23 -92.74
C GLU A 605 -4.78 -56.64 -94.13
N GLN A 606 -5.08 -55.68 -95.00
CA GLN A 606 -5.51 -55.96 -96.37
C GLN A 606 -4.35 -56.56 -97.20
N LEU A 607 -3.13 -56.04 -97.06
CA LEU A 607 -1.92 -56.61 -97.67
C LEU A 607 -1.62 -58.04 -97.13
N LEU A 608 -1.82 -58.28 -95.83
CA LEU A 608 -1.66 -59.62 -95.23
C LEU A 608 -2.74 -60.62 -95.71
N LYS A 609 -3.97 -60.16 -95.99
CA LYS A 609 -5.03 -61.01 -96.57
C LYS A 609 -4.72 -61.39 -98.01
N LEU A 610 -4.26 -60.44 -98.82
CA LEU A 610 -3.82 -60.70 -100.21
C LEU A 610 -2.63 -61.69 -100.27
N ALA A 611 -1.73 -61.67 -99.27
CA ALA A 611 -0.65 -62.66 -99.17
C ALA A 611 -1.13 -64.10 -98.89
N GLY A 612 -2.40 -64.30 -98.52
CA GLY A 612 -3.04 -65.61 -98.35
C GLY A 612 -3.78 -66.13 -99.60
N GLU A 613 -4.01 -65.27 -100.60
CA GLU A 613 -4.70 -65.62 -101.84
C GLU A 613 -3.69 -65.95 -102.96
N LYS A 614 -4.05 -66.88 -103.85
CA LYS A 614 -3.12 -67.43 -104.85
C LYS A 614 -2.89 -66.56 -106.09
N SER A 615 -3.51 -65.38 -106.15
CA SER A 615 -3.45 -64.42 -107.25
C SER A 615 -2.86 -63.11 -106.75
N LEU A 616 -1.57 -62.88 -107.03
CA LEU A 616 -0.88 -61.66 -106.63
C LEU A 616 -0.95 -60.59 -107.74
N ASP A 617 -2.08 -59.89 -107.82
CA ASP A 617 -2.26 -58.78 -108.75
C ASP A 617 -1.37 -57.58 -108.35
N LEU A 618 -0.36 -57.30 -109.18
CA LEU A 618 0.65 -56.26 -108.94
C LEU A 618 0.03 -54.85 -108.78
N ASP A 619 -1.00 -54.54 -109.57
CA ASP A 619 -1.70 -53.24 -109.57
C ASP A 619 -2.51 -53.00 -108.28
N VAL A 620 -3.04 -54.07 -107.70
CA VAL A 620 -3.76 -54.00 -106.41
C VAL A 620 -2.76 -53.69 -105.30
N ILE A 621 -1.61 -54.36 -105.32
CA ILE A 621 -0.55 -54.17 -104.31
C ILE A 621 0.07 -52.77 -104.43
N SER A 622 0.41 -52.29 -105.62
CA SER A 622 0.97 -50.95 -105.83
C SER A 622 -0.02 -49.86 -105.38
N GLY A 623 -1.31 -50.00 -105.72
CA GLY A 623 -2.37 -49.10 -105.27
C GLY A 623 -2.58 -49.07 -103.75
N PHE A 624 -2.19 -50.11 -103.00
CA PHE A 624 -2.15 -50.07 -101.53
C PHE A 624 -0.89 -49.40 -100.97
N GLN A 625 0.26 -49.52 -101.63
CA GLN A 625 1.48 -48.80 -101.25
C GLN A 625 1.32 -47.27 -101.40
N GLU A 626 0.65 -46.83 -102.46
CA GLU A 626 0.34 -45.40 -102.67
C GLU A 626 -0.67 -44.87 -101.63
N LYS A 627 -1.72 -45.64 -101.28
CA LYS A 627 -2.64 -45.27 -100.18
C LYS A 627 -1.91 -45.18 -98.84
N PHE A 628 -0.96 -46.08 -98.57
CA PHE A 628 -0.18 -46.09 -97.33
C PHE A 628 0.76 -44.87 -97.23
N SER A 629 1.37 -44.43 -98.35
CA SER A 629 2.25 -43.25 -98.36
C SER A 629 1.47 -41.93 -98.33
N GLN A 630 0.27 -41.86 -98.91
CA GLN A 630 -0.62 -40.70 -98.87
C GLN A 630 -1.23 -40.42 -97.48
N ILE A 631 -1.48 -41.46 -96.66
CA ILE A 631 -1.98 -41.25 -95.29
C ILE A 631 -0.90 -40.55 -94.45
N GLY A 632 -1.31 -39.52 -93.70
CA GLY A 632 -0.44 -38.62 -92.96
C GLY A 632 0.28 -39.23 -91.73
N PHE A 633 0.71 -38.33 -90.84
CA PHE A 633 1.53 -38.68 -89.68
C PHE A 633 0.76 -39.54 -88.65
N VAL A 634 1.54 -40.34 -87.92
CA VAL A 634 1.12 -41.41 -86.99
C VAL A 634 1.69 -41.10 -85.61
N PRO A 635 1.02 -41.48 -84.49
CA PRO A 635 1.54 -41.25 -83.14
C PRO A 635 2.98 -41.76 -82.98
N ARG A 636 3.88 -40.93 -82.42
CA ARG A 636 5.34 -41.19 -82.38
C ARG A 636 5.73 -42.52 -81.72
N ASN A 637 4.91 -43.01 -80.79
CA ASN A 637 5.04 -44.32 -80.15
C ASN A 637 4.70 -45.50 -81.09
N ALA A 638 3.70 -45.34 -81.96
CA ALA A 638 3.23 -46.38 -82.87
C ALA A 638 3.94 -46.38 -84.24
N MET A 639 4.58 -45.28 -84.63
CA MET A 639 5.25 -45.11 -85.94
C MET A 639 6.15 -46.31 -86.32
N LYS A 640 7.02 -46.76 -85.40
CA LYS A 640 7.90 -47.92 -85.63
C LYS A 640 7.14 -49.24 -85.74
N THR A 641 6.06 -49.41 -84.97
CA THR A 641 5.24 -50.63 -84.94
C THR A 641 4.47 -50.80 -86.25
N ILE A 642 3.87 -49.73 -86.78
CA ILE A 642 3.19 -49.77 -88.09
C ILE A 642 4.21 -50.00 -89.20
N GLN A 643 5.38 -49.36 -89.17
CA GLN A 643 6.44 -49.61 -90.15
C GLN A 643 6.89 -51.08 -90.14
N LYS A 644 6.97 -51.71 -88.96
CA LYS A 644 7.24 -53.15 -88.83
C LYS A 644 6.10 -54.02 -89.37
N LYS A 645 4.84 -53.74 -89.03
CA LYS A 645 3.66 -54.44 -89.59
C LYS A 645 3.61 -54.36 -91.12
N TYR A 646 3.95 -53.20 -91.69
CA TYR A 646 3.99 -52.97 -93.14
C TYR A 646 5.12 -53.74 -93.82
N GLN A 647 6.30 -53.82 -93.17
CA GLN A 647 7.40 -54.69 -93.61
C GLN A 647 7.02 -56.17 -93.54
N GLU A 648 6.37 -56.61 -92.46
CA GLU A 648 5.88 -57.99 -92.29
C GLU A 648 4.82 -58.36 -93.34
N ALA A 649 3.94 -57.43 -93.72
CA ALA A 649 2.99 -57.61 -94.81
C ALA A 649 3.68 -57.73 -96.19
N ILE A 650 4.68 -56.88 -96.45
CA ILE A 650 5.51 -56.95 -97.66
C ILE A 650 6.31 -58.25 -97.72
N ASP A 651 6.88 -58.71 -96.60
CA ASP A 651 7.66 -59.94 -96.53
C ASP A 651 6.78 -61.19 -96.62
N ALA A 652 5.51 -61.14 -96.18
CA ALA A 652 4.52 -62.16 -96.45
C ALA A 652 4.16 -62.24 -97.94
N LEU A 653 3.91 -61.10 -98.60
CA LEU A 653 3.68 -61.01 -100.04
C LEU A 653 4.89 -61.51 -100.85
N ASN A 654 6.11 -61.14 -100.45
CA ASN A 654 7.35 -61.64 -101.06
C ASN A 654 7.44 -63.17 -100.97
N LYS A 655 7.12 -63.78 -99.82
CA LYS A 655 7.10 -65.25 -99.63
C LYS A 655 6.02 -65.95 -100.44
N ALA A 656 4.84 -65.36 -100.57
CA ALA A 656 3.81 -65.90 -101.46
C ALA A 656 4.30 -65.92 -102.93
N ALA A 657 5.03 -64.88 -103.35
CA ALA A 657 5.68 -64.82 -104.66
C ALA A 657 6.89 -65.78 -104.82
N GLU A 658 7.44 -66.38 -103.76
CA GLU A 658 8.44 -67.47 -103.86
C GLU A 658 7.84 -68.78 -104.39
N SER A 659 6.51 -68.87 -104.51
CA SER A 659 5.81 -70.02 -105.12
C SER A 659 5.51 -69.87 -106.62
N LEU A 660 5.91 -68.74 -107.23
CA LEU A 660 5.76 -68.45 -108.66
C LEU A 660 6.97 -68.94 -109.48
N PRO A 661 6.84 -69.10 -110.81
CA PRO A 661 7.99 -69.30 -111.71
C PRO A 661 9.07 -68.24 -111.52
N GLU A 662 10.34 -68.59 -111.76
CA GLU A 662 11.47 -67.72 -111.42
C GLU A 662 11.41 -66.33 -112.11
N ASP A 663 10.92 -66.27 -113.35
CA ASP A 663 10.75 -65.00 -114.08
C ASP A 663 9.65 -64.12 -113.46
N GLU A 664 8.53 -64.70 -113.03
CA GLU A 664 7.46 -63.99 -112.32
C GLU A 664 7.93 -63.54 -110.92
N GLN A 665 8.70 -64.38 -110.22
CA GLN A 665 9.35 -64.03 -108.96
C GLN A 665 10.33 -62.85 -109.13
N ARG A 666 11.17 -62.88 -110.18
CA ARG A 666 12.10 -61.79 -110.55
C ARG A 666 11.32 -60.50 -110.86
N LYS A 667 10.22 -60.58 -111.62
CA LYS A 667 9.33 -59.45 -111.93
C LYS A 667 8.68 -58.86 -110.66
N PHE A 668 8.02 -59.70 -109.85
CA PHE A 668 7.38 -59.31 -108.59
C PHE A 668 8.37 -58.62 -107.62
N LYS A 669 9.53 -59.24 -107.40
CA LYS A 669 10.61 -58.72 -106.54
C LYS A 669 11.21 -57.42 -107.06
N THR A 670 11.06 -57.12 -108.35
CA THR A 670 11.47 -55.84 -108.96
C THR A 670 10.40 -54.77 -108.75
N ALA A 671 9.13 -55.08 -109.04
CA ALA A 671 7.99 -54.19 -108.80
C ALA A 671 7.89 -53.74 -107.33
N MET A 672 8.00 -54.68 -106.38
CA MET A 672 7.99 -54.38 -104.93
C MET A 672 9.17 -53.50 -104.49
N GLN A 673 10.30 -53.57 -105.18
CA GLN A 673 11.43 -52.67 -104.92
C GLN A 673 11.23 -51.28 -105.51
N VAL A 674 10.56 -51.15 -106.67
CA VAL A 674 10.25 -49.85 -107.28
C VAL A 674 9.19 -49.12 -106.44
N GLY A 675 8.09 -49.79 -106.08
CA GLY A 675 7.04 -49.22 -105.21
C GLY A 675 7.57 -48.79 -103.84
N LYS A 676 8.45 -49.59 -103.21
CA LYS A 676 9.16 -49.19 -101.99
C LYS A 676 9.96 -47.91 -102.18
N ILE A 677 10.68 -47.76 -103.29
CA ILE A 677 11.49 -46.58 -103.59
C ILE A 677 10.62 -45.35 -103.92
N LYS A 678 9.48 -45.54 -104.60
CA LYS A 678 8.46 -44.51 -104.88
C LYS A 678 7.94 -43.87 -103.57
N GLY A 679 7.87 -44.65 -102.49
CA GLY A 679 7.53 -44.19 -101.13
C GLY A 679 8.66 -43.54 -100.33
N GLU A 680 9.90 -43.45 -100.84
CA GLU A 680 11.02 -42.80 -100.16
C GLU A 680 11.27 -41.36 -100.65
N PRO A 681 11.85 -40.47 -99.81
CA PRO A 681 12.34 -39.18 -100.27
C PRO A 681 13.30 -39.31 -101.45
N HIS A 682 13.04 -38.52 -102.50
CA HIS A 682 13.69 -38.58 -103.82
C HIS A 682 13.53 -39.92 -104.57
N GLY A 683 12.38 -40.60 -104.42
CA GLY A 683 12.06 -41.86 -105.09
C GLY A 683 12.35 -41.88 -106.60
N GLU A 684 11.81 -40.92 -107.37
CA GLU A 684 12.04 -40.78 -108.82
C GLU A 684 13.54 -40.82 -109.19
N ARG A 685 14.37 -40.05 -108.47
CA ARG A 685 15.82 -39.99 -108.71
C ARG A 685 16.50 -41.33 -108.43
N LYS A 686 16.01 -42.09 -107.44
CA LYS A 686 16.50 -43.44 -107.11
C LYS A 686 16.03 -44.49 -108.12
N ILE A 687 14.81 -44.35 -108.66
CA ILE A 687 14.30 -45.18 -109.77
C ILE A 687 15.20 -44.97 -111.00
N TYR A 688 15.43 -43.71 -111.40
CA TYR A 688 16.33 -43.36 -112.51
C TYR A 688 17.78 -43.84 -112.28
N GLN A 689 18.27 -43.81 -111.04
CA GLN A 689 19.58 -44.38 -110.69
C GLN A 689 19.63 -45.91 -110.83
N LYS A 690 18.55 -46.63 -110.52
CA LYS A 690 18.42 -48.08 -110.75
C LYS A 690 18.29 -48.41 -112.24
N GLU A 691 17.42 -47.71 -112.97
CA GLU A 691 17.29 -47.78 -114.43
C GLU A 691 18.67 -47.60 -115.11
N GLY A 692 19.39 -46.54 -114.73
CA GLY A 692 20.76 -46.25 -115.18
C GLY A 692 21.83 -47.20 -114.62
N GLN A 693 21.54 -48.03 -113.63
CA GLN A 693 22.42 -49.12 -113.19
C GLN A 693 22.16 -50.38 -114.03
N VAL A 694 20.91 -50.81 -114.16
CA VAL A 694 20.50 -51.97 -114.98
C VAL A 694 20.95 -51.78 -116.44
N ARG A 695 20.73 -50.60 -117.03
CA ARG A 695 21.25 -50.29 -118.39
C ARG A 695 22.76 -50.36 -118.50
N ARG A 696 23.51 -49.98 -117.44
CA ARG A 696 24.98 -50.13 -117.44
C ARG A 696 25.40 -51.60 -117.31
N GLN A 697 24.68 -52.40 -116.53
CA GLN A 697 24.95 -53.84 -116.41
C GLN A 697 24.65 -54.59 -117.71
N ILE A 698 23.55 -54.25 -118.39
CA ILE A 698 23.26 -54.73 -119.76
C ILE A 698 24.40 -54.32 -120.70
N ALA A 699 24.78 -53.05 -120.72
CA ALA A 699 25.86 -52.57 -121.60
C ALA A 699 27.23 -53.21 -121.28
N THR A 700 27.57 -53.50 -120.02
CA THR A 700 28.81 -54.22 -119.70
C THR A 700 28.74 -55.67 -120.17
N LEU A 701 27.64 -56.39 -119.92
CA LEU A 701 27.49 -57.77 -120.39
C LEU A 701 27.47 -57.86 -121.92
N GLU A 702 26.83 -56.92 -122.63
CA GLU A 702 26.84 -56.85 -124.09
C GLU A 702 28.27 -56.63 -124.64
N ASN A 703 29.11 -55.83 -123.95
CA ASN A 703 30.52 -55.68 -124.30
C ASN A 703 31.37 -56.90 -123.90
N ASP A 704 31.16 -57.49 -122.72
CA ASP A 704 31.91 -58.66 -122.26
C ASP A 704 31.61 -59.89 -123.13
N ILE A 705 30.35 -60.13 -123.50
CA ILE A 705 29.94 -61.15 -124.48
C ILE A 705 30.61 -60.88 -125.84
N ALA A 706 30.64 -59.63 -126.32
CA ALA A 706 31.31 -59.28 -127.57
C ALA A 706 32.84 -59.54 -127.50
N VAL A 707 33.48 -59.21 -126.38
CA VAL A 707 34.90 -59.47 -126.12
C VAL A 707 35.18 -60.96 -125.98
N TRP A 708 34.33 -61.75 -125.33
CA TRP A 708 34.49 -63.21 -125.20
C TRP A 708 34.27 -63.92 -126.54
N ARG A 709 33.29 -63.49 -127.35
CA ARG A 709 33.11 -63.98 -128.73
C ARG A 709 34.33 -63.66 -129.62
N ASN A 710 34.89 -62.45 -129.53
CA ASN A 710 36.11 -62.06 -130.25
C ASN A 710 37.34 -62.87 -129.77
N ASN A 711 37.49 -63.06 -128.45
CA ASN A 711 38.54 -63.89 -127.88
C ASN A 711 38.42 -65.36 -128.29
N LEU A 712 37.20 -65.91 -128.40
CA LEU A 712 36.94 -67.24 -128.96
C LEU A 712 37.37 -67.33 -130.42
N GLU A 713 37.03 -66.34 -131.24
CA GLU A 713 37.42 -66.24 -132.65
C GLU A 713 38.95 -66.18 -132.81
N PHE A 714 39.65 -65.44 -131.94
CA PHE A 714 41.11 -65.44 -131.88
C PHE A 714 41.69 -66.79 -131.43
N LEU A 715 41.14 -67.38 -130.35
CA LEU A 715 41.57 -68.68 -129.81
C LEU A 715 41.25 -69.86 -130.75
N ALA A 716 40.29 -69.71 -131.68
CA ALA A 716 40.01 -70.70 -132.72
C ALA A 716 41.23 -70.97 -133.61
N SER A 717 42.11 -69.97 -133.81
CA SER A 717 43.33 -70.10 -134.61
C SER A 717 44.45 -70.94 -133.97
N SER A 718 44.38 -71.22 -132.66
CA SER A 718 45.50 -71.81 -131.90
C SER A 718 45.29 -73.27 -131.52
N ARG A 719 46.18 -74.15 -131.98
CA ARG A 719 46.09 -75.63 -131.91
C ARG A 719 46.36 -76.24 -130.52
N LYS A 720 46.17 -75.48 -129.44
CA LYS A 720 46.29 -75.93 -128.03
C LYS A 720 45.21 -75.32 -127.10
N ALA A 721 44.21 -74.62 -127.64
CA ALA A 721 43.30 -73.77 -126.86
C ALA A 721 41.96 -74.41 -126.44
N ASP A 722 41.66 -75.66 -126.83
CA ASP A 722 40.27 -76.14 -126.88
C ASP A 722 39.54 -76.23 -125.52
N LYS A 723 40.25 -76.43 -124.40
CA LYS A 723 39.61 -76.34 -123.07
C LYS A 723 39.12 -74.93 -122.74
N LEU A 724 39.92 -73.91 -123.07
CA LEU A 724 39.57 -72.51 -122.82
C LEU A 724 38.36 -72.07 -123.66
N LYS A 725 38.10 -72.72 -124.80
CA LYS A 725 36.92 -72.43 -125.63
C LYS A 725 35.63 -72.80 -124.90
N ALA A 726 35.53 -74.04 -124.42
CA ALA A 726 34.39 -74.47 -123.60
C ALA A 726 34.20 -73.58 -122.35
N ASP A 727 35.30 -73.20 -121.69
CA ASP A 727 35.28 -72.26 -120.56
C ASP A 727 34.76 -70.85 -120.95
N PHE A 728 34.80 -70.43 -122.22
CA PHE A 728 34.22 -69.17 -122.71
C PHE A 728 32.80 -69.34 -123.24
N ASP A 729 32.49 -70.44 -123.94
CA ASP A 729 31.13 -70.75 -124.42
C ASP A 729 30.15 -70.85 -123.24
N GLU A 730 30.51 -71.54 -122.16
CA GLU A 730 29.68 -71.66 -120.94
C GLU A 730 29.45 -70.29 -120.26
N LYS A 731 30.44 -69.38 -120.34
CA LYS A 731 30.30 -68.01 -119.80
C LYS A 731 29.39 -67.15 -120.67
N ILE A 732 29.45 -67.31 -121.99
CA ILE A 732 28.60 -66.58 -122.93
C ILE A 732 27.13 -66.96 -122.74
N VAL A 733 26.81 -68.26 -122.68
CA VAL A 733 25.41 -68.71 -122.43
C VAL A 733 24.86 -68.15 -121.11
N LYS A 734 25.63 -68.23 -120.03
CA LYS A 734 25.22 -67.68 -118.72
C LYS A 734 25.07 -66.15 -118.74
N ALA A 735 25.96 -65.44 -119.43
CA ALA A 735 25.85 -64.00 -119.59
C ALA A 735 24.68 -63.57 -120.48
N GLU A 736 24.28 -64.39 -121.46
CA GLU A 736 23.06 -64.19 -122.26
C GLU A 736 21.79 -64.38 -121.41
N GLU A 737 21.73 -65.43 -120.57
CA GLU A 737 20.65 -65.65 -119.60
C GLU A 737 20.54 -64.52 -118.55
N GLU A 738 21.67 -64.02 -118.04
CA GLU A 738 21.71 -62.85 -117.13
C GLU A 738 21.27 -61.56 -117.84
N LEU A 739 21.67 -61.37 -119.09
CA LEU A 739 21.37 -60.20 -119.91
C LEU A 739 19.89 -60.10 -120.27
N ASP A 740 19.23 -61.20 -120.60
CA ASP A 740 17.77 -61.19 -120.84
C ASP A 740 16.99 -61.00 -119.54
N GLY A 741 17.46 -61.60 -118.42
CA GLY A 741 16.92 -61.33 -117.09
C GLY A 741 17.01 -59.85 -116.67
N LEU A 742 18.09 -59.15 -117.02
CA LEU A 742 18.25 -57.71 -116.81
C LEU A 742 17.36 -56.88 -117.75
N LYS A 743 17.15 -57.33 -118.99
CA LYS A 743 16.21 -56.68 -119.94
C LYS A 743 14.77 -56.79 -119.48
N GLU A 744 14.38 -57.89 -118.84
CA GLU A 744 13.07 -58.01 -118.18
C GLU A 744 12.94 -57.10 -116.96
N GLN A 745 13.96 -57.02 -116.08
CA GLN A 745 13.95 -56.09 -114.95
C GLN A 745 13.79 -54.63 -115.42
N LEU A 746 14.42 -54.25 -116.54
CA LEU A 746 14.29 -52.91 -117.11
C LEU A 746 12.85 -52.62 -117.61
N LYS A 747 12.14 -53.61 -118.17
CA LYS A 747 10.71 -53.46 -118.54
C LYS A 747 9.85 -53.21 -117.31
N VAL A 748 10.00 -54.03 -116.27
CA VAL A 748 9.22 -53.86 -115.01
C VAL A 748 9.49 -52.51 -114.36
N ILE A 749 10.73 -52.00 -114.39
CA ILE A 749 11.05 -50.65 -113.91
C ILE A 749 10.29 -49.58 -114.71
N HIS A 750 10.10 -49.74 -116.02
CA HIS A 750 9.30 -48.83 -116.84
C HIS A 750 7.78 -48.99 -116.69
N GLU A 751 7.31 -50.18 -116.33
CA GLU A 751 5.88 -50.47 -116.10
C GLU A 751 5.40 -50.08 -114.68
N THR A 752 6.32 -49.89 -113.73
CA THR A 752 5.99 -49.62 -112.31
C THR A 752 6.47 -48.26 -111.77
N SER A 753 7.10 -47.44 -112.61
CA SER A 753 7.50 -46.05 -112.28
C SER A 753 6.33 -45.07 -112.42
#